data_AF-M1VAI9-F1
#
_entry.id   AF-M1VAI9-F1
#
_cell.length_a   1.000
_cell.length_b   1.000
_cell.length_c   1.000
_cell.angle_alpha   90.00
_cell.angle_beta   90.00
_cell.angle_gamma   90.00
#
_symmetry.space_group_name_H-M   'P 1'
#
loop_
_entity.id
_entity.type
_entity.pdbx_description
1 polymer ?
#
loop_
_entity_poly.entity_id
_entity_poly.type
_entity_poly.pdbx_seq_one_letter_code
_entity_poly.pdbx_strand_id
1 'polypeptide(L)'
;MALTLRVAACPGQEQAKTNRVFLHPQDLAQLRQATFVTLGTEWAYPTAADAAVERGTVGLNAVQRRELQLALGDAVPVRTYTLTKDTHHAVSATFEIDTVVKRRSLAAPELSTDELEALARKRLVPFVISVGQSVVLDYYGTLLLLVAARLDGMAAAPDGGRPTPVSPLLAMLGAETSFLFVRARDANVRIRGSENRPRELFRADFNFERMGIGGLDKEFSDIFRRAFASRVFPPAVIQKLGIGHVRGMLLHGPPGTGKTLIARQIGKMLNGKEPKVVNGPEILNKYVGQSEENIRNLFKEAEADYLAHGDQSELHILIFDEIDAICKQRGSQRDGTGVHDTVVNQLLSKIDGVNALNNILIIGMTNRKDLIDEALLRPGRLEVHIEIGLPDEQGRLQILQIHTAKMRANKMLLDDVSLEELAAKTRNYSGAELEGLCRSAAAYALYRHIDLNQITKPVDPDAVYVGMDDFRRALEEVRPAFGVSMDELQRCLVGGFIDYGARLERLLQSGRLFRDQVRQAERSPLMTLLIEGAPGTGKTALAAKLAIESDFPFIRLIAPEQFVGFSEPAKVAAIARTFEDAYRSSLSIIVLDNIERLVEYAPIGPRFSNLVVQSLLVLVKRVPPANRRLFVVATTSNSEVLDVLELRSAFQASLQTSWLLPEEVASVVRGSGFAFASEKERNKAIEALSGKRLGVKKTLMLLEMARETTLTGKDTGESEENLVRLDRLLQVLADVT
;
A
#
# COMPACT_ATOMS: atom_id res chain seq x y z
N MET A 1 -61.25 -5.94 -33.13
CA MET A 1 -61.71 -7.03 -34.01
C MET A 1 -60.54 -7.98 -34.25
N ALA A 2 -60.78 -9.28 -34.28
CA ALA A 2 -59.75 -10.29 -34.53
C ALA A 2 -60.07 -11.02 -35.84
N LEU A 3 -59.11 -11.08 -36.75
CA LEU A 3 -59.18 -11.83 -38.01
C LEU A 3 -58.16 -12.97 -37.93
N THR A 4 -58.59 -14.20 -38.19
CA THR A 4 -57.67 -15.34 -38.22
C THR A 4 -57.13 -15.50 -39.63
N LEU A 5 -55.83 -15.28 -39.82
CA LEU A 5 -55.14 -15.37 -41.11
C LEU A 5 -54.09 -16.49 -41.09
N ARG A 6 -53.75 -17.06 -42.26
CA ARG A 6 -52.71 -18.07 -42.39
C ARG A 6 -51.34 -17.45 -42.65
N VAL A 7 -50.29 -17.95 -42.02
CA VAL A 7 -48.93 -17.42 -42.18
C VAL A 7 -48.37 -17.74 -43.57
N ALA A 8 -47.96 -16.71 -44.29
CA ALA A 8 -47.28 -16.79 -45.58
C ALA A 8 -45.89 -16.14 -45.50
N ALA A 9 -45.03 -16.45 -46.48
CA ALA A 9 -43.75 -15.77 -46.62
C ALA A 9 -43.94 -14.34 -47.16
N CYS A 10 -43.03 -13.43 -46.85
CA CYS A 10 -43.03 -12.10 -47.48
C CYS A 10 -42.97 -12.20 -49.02
N PRO A 11 -43.69 -11.34 -49.76
CA PRO A 11 -43.75 -11.39 -51.22
C PRO A 11 -42.41 -11.11 -51.92
N GLY A 12 -41.48 -10.39 -51.26
CA GLY A 12 -40.16 -10.08 -51.79
C GLY A 12 -39.07 -9.87 -50.75
N GLN A 13 -37.80 -9.89 -51.19
CA GLN A 13 -36.64 -9.70 -50.31
C GLN A 13 -36.53 -8.27 -49.77
N GLU A 14 -36.84 -7.25 -50.56
CA GLU A 14 -36.85 -5.84 -50.10
C GLU A 14 -37.95 -5.60 -49.05
N GLN A 15 -39.08 -6.28 -49.19
CA GLN A 15 -40.20 -6.21 -48.24
C GLN A 15 -39.85 -6.87 -46.91
N ALA A 16 -39.11 -7.98 -46.94
CA ALA A 16 -38.63 -8.64 -45.72
C ALA A 16 -37.73 -7.75 -44.85
N LYS A 17 -37.04 -6.77 -45.45
CA LYS A 17 -36.19 -5.77 -44.77
C LYS A 17 -36.97 -4.62 -44.11
N THR A 18 -38.26 -4.47 -44.42
CA THR A 18 -39.07 -3.36 -43.88
C THR A 18 -39.64 -3.65 -42.49
N ASN A 19 -39.54 -4.88 -41.99
CA ASN A 19 -40.10 -5.33 -40.71
C ASN A 19 -41.61 -5.03 -40.54
N ARG A 20 -42.33 -4.87 -41.65
CA ARG A 20 -43.78 -4.72 -41.68
C ARG A 20 -44.45 -6.07 -41.92
N VAL A 21 -45.69 -6.17 -41.44
CA VAL A 21 -46.58 -7.30 -41.69
C VAL A 21 -47.39 -6.97 -42.94
N PHE A 22 -47.29 -7.82 -43.96
CA PHE A 22 -47.97 -7.61 -45.24
C PHE A 22 -49.32 -8.32 -45.27
N LEU A 23 -50.36 -7.57 -45.63
CA LEU A 23 -51.74 -8.05 -45.73
C LEU A 23 -52.32 -7.72 -47.11
N HIS A 24 -53.28 -8.51 -47.57
CA HIS A 24 -54.03 -8.16 -48.78
C HIS A 24 -54.88 -6.88 -48.54
N PRO A 25 -55.02 -5.95 -49.51
CA PRO A 25 -55.72 -4.67 -49.32
C PRO A 25 -57.14 -4.78 -48.76
N GLN A 26 -57.87 -5.84 -49.10
CA GLN A 26 -59.22 -6.09 -48.58
C GLN A 26 -59.24 -6.58 -47.14
N ASP A 27 -58.26 -7.38 -46.71
CA ASP A 27 -58.15 -7.86 -45.34
C ASP A 27 -57.73 -6.70 -44.41
N LEU A 28 -56.88 -5.81 -44.90
CA LEU A 28 -56.53 -4.56 -44.22
C LEU A 28 -57.74 -3.61 -44.10
N ALA A 29 -58.61 -3.55 -45.11
CA ALA A 29 -59.85 -2.78 -45.05
C ALA A 29 -60.82 -3.31 -43.98
N GLN A 30 -60.91 -4.63 -43.81
CA GLN A 30 -61.68 -5.25 -42.72
C GLN A 30 -61.12 -4.91 -41.33
N LEU A 31 -59.80 -4.71 -41.24
CA LEU A 31 -59.11 -4.21 -40.05
C LEU A 31 -59.15 -2.68 -39.92
N ARG A 32 -60.05 -1.98 -40.63
CA ARG A 32 -60.19 -0.51 -40.63
C ARG A 32 -58.90 0.24 -40.96
N GLN A 33 -58.06 -0.31 -41.83
CA GLN A 33 -56.76 0.27 -42.16
C GLN A 33 -55.87 0.50 -40.93
N ALA A 34 -55.91 -0.43 -39.97
CA ALA A 34 -55.10 -0.33 -38.75
C ALA A 34 -53.61 -0.24 -39.08
N THR A 35 -52.95 0.80 -38.55
CA THR A 35 -51.51 1.05 -38.73
C THR A 35 -50.63 0.02 -38.03
N PHE A 36 -51.12 -0.54 -36.92
CA PHE A 36 -50.43 -1.57 -36.13
C PHE A 36 -51.34 -2.76 -35.85
N VAL A 37 -50.77 -3.96 -35.87
CA VAL A 37 -51.45 -5.21 -35.54
C VAL A 37 -50.63 -6.06 -34.58
N THR A 38 -51.32 -6.83 -33.75
CA THR A 38 -50.73 -7.86 -32.88
C THR A 38 -51.06 -9.24 -33.41
N LEU A 39 -50.09 -10.16 -33.39
CA LEU A 39 -50.16 -11.49 -33.97
C LEU A 39 -50.21 -12.58 -32.89
N GLY A 40 -51.21 -12.49 -31.99
CA GLY A 40 -51.36 -13.41 -30.86
C GLY A 40 -50.44 -13.16 -29.65
N THR A 41 -49.41 -12.33 -29.79
CA THR A 41 -48.53 -11.86 -28.71
C THR A 41 -48.82 -10.40 -28.32
N GLU A 42 -48.17 -9.90 -27.27
CA GLU A 42 -48.25 -8.48 -26.85
C GLU A 42 -47.45 -7.53 -27.76
N TRP A 43 -46.74 -8.04 -28.77
CA TRP A 43 -45.93 -7.23 -29.67
C TRP A 43 -46.75 -6.61 -30.80
N ALA A 44 -46.58 -5.31 -30.98
CA ALA A 44 -47.16 -4.57 -32.08
C ALA A 44 -46.22 -4.61 -33.30
N TYR A 45 -46.79 -4.88 -34.47
CA TYR A 45 -46.09 -4.81 -35.75
C TYR A 45 -46.79 -3.83 -36.70
N PRO A 46 -46.04 -3.00 -37.44
CA PRO A 46 -46.60 -2.10 -38.44
C PRO A 46 -47.14 -2.87 -39.65
N THR A 47 -48.29 -2.47 -40.19
CA THR A 47 -48.91 -3.11 -41.35
C THR A 47 -48.52 -2.44 -42.67
N ALA A 48 -48.55 -3.21 -43.76
CA ALA A 48 -48.51 -2.70 -45.13
C ALA A 48 -49.45 -3.52 -46.02
N ALA A 49 -50.08 -2.88 -47.00
CA ALA A 49 -50.89 -3.56 -47.99
C ALA A 49 -50.04 -3.96 -49.20
N ASP A 50 -50.18 -5.20 -49.68
CA ASP A 50 -49.58 -5.65 -50.93
C ASP A 50 -50.55 -6.59 -51.67
N ALA A 51 -50.72 -6.36 -52.98
CA ALA A 51 -51.56 -7.17 -53.85
C ALA A 51 -50.97 -8.56 -54.16
N ALA A 52 -49.66 -8.76 -53.92
CA ALA A 52 -48.99 -10.05 -54.09
C ALA A 52 -49.28 -11.05 -52.95
N VAL A 53 -49.88 -10.60 -51.84
CA VAL A 53 -50.28 -11.46 -50.72
C VAL A 53 -51.67 -12.06 -51.01
N GLU A 54 -51.81 -13.37 -50.88
CA GLU A 54 -53.10 -14.05 -51.06
C GLU A 54 -54.11 -13.64 -49.97
N ARG A 55 -55.39 -13.55 -50.33
CA ARG A 55 -56.45 -13.23 -49.37
C ARG A 55 -56.53 -14.29 -48.27
N GLY A 56 -56.69 -13.83 -47.02
CA GLY A 56 -56.71 -14.72 -45.87
C GLY A 56 -55.32 -15.12 -45.37
N THR A 57 -54.25 -14.53 -45.90
CA THR A 57 -52.87 -14.80 -45.48
C THR A 57 -52.16 -13.56 -44.92
N VAL A 58 -51.14 -13.80 -44.08
CA VAL A 58 -50.29 -12.77 -43.46
C VAL A 58 -48.83 -13.01 -43.81
N GLY A 59 -48.21 -12.07 -44.51
CA GLY A 59 -46.81 -12.13 -44.93
C GLY A 59 -45.87 -11.73 -43.80
N LEU A 60 -45.04 -12.66 -43.32
CA LEU A 60 -44.06 -12.44 -42.25
C LEU A 60 -42.63 -12.74 -42.71
N ASN A 61 -41.66 -11.96 -42.22
CA ASN A 61 -40.26 -12.21 -42.51
C ASN A 61 -39.72 -13.40 -41.68
N ALA A 62 -38.54 -13.91 -42.02
CA ALA A 62 -37.97 -15.08 -41.32
C ALA A 62 -37.67 -14.82 -39.83
N VAL A 63 -37.33 -13.58 -39.47
CA VAL A 63 -37.01 -13.19 -38.09
C VAL A 63 -38.28 -13.14 -37.23
N GLN A 64 -39.34 -12.48 -37.71
CA GLN A 64 -40.67 -12.40 -37.09
C GLN A 64 -41.28 -13.80 -36.89
N ARG A 65 -41.16 -14.69 -37.88
CA ARG A 65 -41.64 -16.07 -37.76
C ARG A 65 -40.90 -16.85 -36.68
N ARG A 66 -39.57 -16.70 -36.60
CA ARG A 66 -38.75 -17.32 -35.56
C ARG A 66 -39.09 -16.78 -34.17
N GLU A 67 -39.34 -15.47 -34.07
CA GLU A 67 -39.69 -14.79 -32.83
C GLU A 67 -41.06 -15.24 -32.29
N LEU A 68 -42.05 -15.36 -33.19
CA LEU A 68 -43.40 -15.79 -32.87
C LEU A 68 -43.57 -17.32 -32.83
N GLN A 69 -42.53 -18.08 -33.17
CA GLN A 69 -42.55 -19.55 -33.29
C GLN A 69 -43.62 -20.09 -34.26
N LEU A 70 -43.81 -19.41 -35.39
CA LEU A 70 -44.84 -19.73 -36.38
C LEU A 70 -44.26 -20.38 -37.64
N ALA A 71 -44.87 -21.48 -38.10
CA ALA A 71 -44.57 -22.11 -39.37
C ALA A 71 -45.43 -21.54 -40.51
N LEU A 72 -45.03 -21.81 -41.76
CA LEU A 72 -45.85 -21.47 -42.93
C LEU A 72 -47.14 -22.29 -42.92
N GLY A 73 -48.28 -21.63 -43.10
CA GLY A 73 -49.60 -22.25 -43.11
C GLY A 73 -50.34 -22.23 -41.76
N ASP A 74 -49.66 -21.88 -40.66
CA ASP A 74 -50.28 -21.79 -39.34
C ASP A 74 -51.34 -20.68 -39.28
N ALA A 75 -52.41 -20.90 -38.53
CA ALA A 75 -53.47 -19.92 -38.33
C ALA A 75 -53.14 -19.00 -37.14
N VAL A 76 -53.12 -17.69 -37.37
CA VAL A 76 -52.75 -16.68 -36.37
C VAL A 76 -53.87 -15.65 -36.21
N PRO A 77 -54.27 -15.32 -34.97
CA PRO A 77 -55.23 -14.24 -34.73
C PRO A 77 -54.54 -12.88 -34.87
N VAL A 78 -54.92 -12.14 -35.91
CA VAL A 78 -54.50 -10.76 -36.17
C VAL A 78 -55.50 -9.81 -35.52
N ARG A 79 -55.05 -9.01 -34.55
CA ARG A 79 -55.88 -7.99 -33.88
C ARG A 79 -55.34 -6.60 -34.18
N THR A 80 -56.25 -5.65 -34.38
CA THR A 80 -55.91 -4.24 -34.52
C THR A 80 -55.36 -3.69 -33.21
N TYR A 81 -54.17 -3.09 -33.25
CA TYR A 81 -53.58 -2.41 -32.11
C TYR A 81 -53.80 -0.91 -32.24
N THR A 82 -54.50 -0.32 -31.26
CA THR A 82 -54.69 1.14 -31.15
C THR A 82 -53.78 1.66 -30.06
N LEU A 83 -53.05 2.75 -30.33
CA LEU A 83 -52.22 3.43 -29.34
C LEU A 83 -53.08 3.85 -28.13
N THR A 84 -52.85 3.22 -26.97
CA THR A 84 -53.50 3.55 -25.71
C THR A 84 -52.79 4.73 -25.02
N LYS A 85 -53.42 5.33 -24.00
CA LYS A 85 -52.79 6.42 -23.23
C LYS A 85 -51.46 6.04 -22.56
N ASP A 86 -51.18 4.74 -22.44
CA ASP A 86 -49.96 4.18 -21.85
C ASP A 86 -48.81 3.98 -22.86
N THR A 87 -49.03 4.22 -24.15
CA THR A 87 -47.92 4.16 -25.13
C THR A 87 -47.08 5.42 -25.03
N HIS A 88 -45.93 5.31 -24.38
CA HIS A 88 -44.98 6.40 -24.23
C HIS A 88 -44.18 6.63 -25.51
N HIS A 89 -43.81 7.89 -25.77
CA HIS A 89 -42.79 8.20 -26.77
C HIS A 89 -41.40 7.90 -26.18
N ALA A 90 -40.59 7.13 -26.91
CA ALA A 90 -39.22 6.85 -26.50
C ALA A 90 -38.36 8.11 -26.64
N VAL A 91 -37.71 8.53 -25.56
CA VAL A 91 -36.64 9.54 -25.58
C VAL A 91 -35.33 8.88 -26.00
N SER A 92 -35.06 7.68 -25.50
CA SER A 92 -33.94 6.84 -25.93
C SER A 92 -34.33 5.38 -26.09
N ALA A 93 -33.81 4.74 -27.13
CA ALA A 93 -33.98 3.31 -27.38
C ALA A 93 -32.62 2.64 -27.55
N THR A 94 -32.31 1.69 -26.67
CA THR A 94 -31.06 0.91 -26.70
C THR A 94 -31.29 -0.43 -27.39
N PHE A 95 -30.53 -0.67 -28.45
CA PHE A 95 -30.56 -1.88 -29.27
C PHE A 95 -29.27 -2.68 -29.15
N GLU A 96 -29.39 -3.98 -28.93
CA GLU A 96 -28.29 -4.92 -29.08
C GLU A 96 -28.15 -5.37 -30.54
N ILE A 97 -26.95 -5.23 -31.10
CA ILE A 97 -26.62 -5.57 -32.49
C ILE A 97 -25.97 -6.95 -32.55
N ASP A 98 -26.51 -7.81 -33.41
CA ASP A 98 -25.87 -9.02 -33.94
C ASP A 98 -25.99 -9.08 -35.48
N THR A 99 -25.34 -10.04 -36.12
CA THR A 99 -25.46 -10.31 -37.56
C THR A 99 -26.46 -11.44 -37.79
N VAL A 100 -27.34 -11.31 -38.80
CA VAL A 100 -28.33 -12.35 -39.12
C VAL A 100 -27.65 -13.64 -39.62
N VAL A 101 -26.49 -13.52 -40.27
CA VAL A 101 -25.68 -14.63 -40.77
C VAL A 101 -24.34 -14.66 -40.05
N LYS A 102 -24.13 -15.66 -39.18
CA LYS A 102 -22.85 -15.90 -38.51
C LYS A 102 -21.83 -16.48 -39.48
N ARG A 103 -21.22 -15.65 -40.35
CA ARG A 103 -20.08 -16.09 -41.19
C ARG A 103 -18.86 -16.31 -40.30
N ARG A 104 -18.34 -17.55 -40.27
CA ARG A 104 -17.15 -17.94 -39.49
C ARG A 104 -15.81 -17.42 -40.04
N SER A 105 -15.79 -16.77 -41.20
CA SER A 105 -14.55 -16.33 -41.86
C SER A 105 -14.83 -15.11 -42.72
N LEU A 106 -14.41 -13.94 -42.22
CA LEU A 106 -14.08 -12.67 -42.86
C LEU A 106 -14.17 -11.59 -41.78
N ALA A 107 -13.31 -10.57 -41.86
CA ALA A 107 -13.17 -9.50 -40.87
C ALA A 107 -14.53 -8.96 -40.37
N ALA A 108 -14.62 -8.70 -39.06
CA ALA A 108 -15.84 -8.15 -38.45
C ALA A 108 -16.23 -6.84 -39.18
N PRO A 109 -17.48 -6.70 -39.66
CA PRO A 109 -17.92 -5.45 -40.29
C PRO A 109 -17.80 -4.30 -39.28
N GLU A 110 -17.17 -3.23 -39.73
CA GLU A 110 -17.06 -1.98 -38.97
C GLU A 110 -18.29 -1.12 -39.24
N LEU A 111 -19.05 -0.80 -38.20
CA LEU A 111 -20.27 -0.01 -38.26
C LEU A 111 -20.03 1.37 -37.64
N SER A 112 -20.44 2.43 -38.32
CA SER A 112 -20.44 3.80 -37.77
C SER A 112 -21.72 4.05 -36.98
N THR A 113 -21.63 4.60 -35.77
CA THR A 113 -22.81 4.95 -34.95
C THR A 113 -23.72 5.95 -35.65
N ASP A 114 -23.15 6.96 -36.29
CA ASP A 114 -23.89 8.07 -36.88
C ASP A 114 -24.69 7.61 -38.12
N GLU A 115 -24.10 6.72 -38.92
CA GLU A 115 -24.76 6.13 -40.08
C GLU A 115 -25.84 5.13 -39.65
N LEU A 116 -25.58 4.33 -38.62
CA LEU A 116 -26.57 3.42 -38.04
C LEU A 116 -27.76 4.18 -37.48
N GLU A 117 -27.53 5.28 -36.77
CA GLU A 117 -28.60 6.13 -36.23
C GLU A 117 -29.41 6.76 -37.37
N ALA A 118 -28.76 7.29 -38.41
CA ALA A 118 -29.45 7.85 -39.56
C ALA A 118 -30.32 6.81 -40.29
N LEU A 119 -29.80 5.58 -40.46
CA LEU A 119 -30.53 4.48 -41.10
C LEU A 119 -31.69 3.95 -40.24
N ALA A 120 -31.46 3.79 -38.93
CA ALA A 120 -32.49 3.41 -37.98
C ALA A 120 -33.61 4.45 -37.94
N ARG A 121 -33.27 5.75 -37.88
CA ARG A 121 -34.24 6.84 -37.93
C ARG A 121 -35.07 6.82 -39.22
N LYS A 122 -34.44 6.56 -40.37
CA LYS A 122 -35.13 6.51 -41.67
C LYS A 122 -36.06 5.30 -41.82
N ARG A 123 -35.74 4.16 -41.20
CA ARG A 123 -36.44 2.88 -41.43
C ARG A 123 -37.38 2.46 -40.30
N LEU A 124 -37.06 2.83 -39.05
CA LEU A 124 -37.78 2.39 -37.84
C LEU A 124 -38.72 3.47 -37.28
N VAL A 125 -38.74 4.68 -37.85
CA VAL A 125 -39.70 5.72 -37.45
C VAL A 125 -40.81 5.83 -38.50
N PRO A 126 -42.11 5.82 -38.12
CA PRO A 126 -42.66 5.62 -36.79
C PRO A 126 -43.00 4.14 -36.52
N PHE A 127 -42.25 3.46 -35.63
CA PHE A 127 -42.56 2.09 -35.19
C PHE A 127 -42.90 2.08 -33.71
N VAL A 128 -43.78 1.17 -33.31
CA VAL A 128 -43.97 0.80 -31.91
C VAL A 128 -43.12 -0.43 -31.65
N ILE A 129 -42.27 -0.38 -30.63
CA ILE A 129 -41.36 -1.47 -30.29
C ILE A 129 -41.48 -1.85 -28.81
N SER A 130 -41.36 -3.14 -28.55
CA SER A 130 -41.34 -3.71 -27.20
C SER A 130 -39.91 -4.08 -26.79
N VAL A 131 -39.60 -4.01 -25.50
CA VAL A 131 -38.35 -4.59 -24.97
C VAL A 131 -38.31 -6.09 -25.27
N GLY A 132 -37.20 -6.56 -25.84
CA GLY A 132 -36.98 -7.92 -26.33
C GLY A 132 -37.31 -8.13 -27.81
N GLN A 133 -37.99 -7.19 -28.46
CA GLN A 133 -38.40 -7.34 -29.86
C GLN A 133 -37.22 -7.23 -30.82
N SER A 134 -37.17 -8.14 -31.80
CA SER A 134 -36.11 -8.26 -32.80
C SER A 134 -36.51 -7.61 -34.14
N VAL A 135 -35.61 -6.80 -34.69
CA VAL A 135 -35.83 -6.03 -35.92
C VAL A 135 -34.62 -6.18 -36.84
N VAL A 136 -34.84 -6.28 -38.15
CA VAL A 136 -33.76 -6.41 -39.14
C VAL A 136 -33.42 -5.05 -39.73
N LEU A 137 -32.14 -4.69 -39.80
CA LEU A 137 -31.67 -3.48 -40.47
C LEU A 137 -30.64 -3.84 -41.54
N ASP A 138 -30.81 -3.32 -42.75
CA ASP A 138 -29.83 -3.46 -43.84
C ASP A 138 -28.82 -2.31 -43.78
N TYR A 139 -27.58 -2.63 -43.43
CA TYR A 139 -26.45 -1.71 -43.43
C TYR A 139 -25.56 -1.99 -44.64
N TYR A 140 -25.82 -1.27 -45.74
CA TYR A 140 -25.09 -1.35 -47.01
C TYR A 140 -24.84 -2.79 -47.51
N GLY A 141 -25.85 -3.68 -47.44
CA GLY A 141 -25.76 -5.08 -47.87
C GLY A 141 -25.46 -6.07 -46.74
N THR A 142 -25.20 -5.60 -45.52
CA THR A 142 -25.06 -6.44 -44.33
C THR A 142 -26.35 -6.40 -43.50
N LEU A 143 -27.01 -7.55 -43.37
CA LEU A 143 -28.23 -7.68 -42.55
C LEU A 143 -27.88 -7.79 -41.07
N LEU A 144 -28.17 -6.73 -40.32
CA LEU A 144 -28.04 -6.63 -38.87
C LEU A 144 -29.35 -7.04 -38.19
N LEU A 145 -29.22 -7.75 -37.07
CA LEU A 145 -30.31 -8.08 -36.16
C LEU A 145 -30.20 -7.13 -34.96
N LEU A 146 -31.23 -6.32 -34.75
CA LEU A 146 -31.36 -5.38 -33.64
C LEU A 146 -32.37 -5.91 -32.64
N VAL A 147 -31.97 -6.14 -31.40
CA VAL A 147 -32.87 -6.54 -30.30
C VAL A 147 -33.04 -5.36 -29.36
N ALA A 148 -34.27 -4.90 -29.12
CA ALA A 148 -34.53 -3.80 -28.20
C ALA A 148 -34.22 -4.23 -26.75
N ALA A 149 -33.12 -3.78 -26.18
CA ALA A 149 -32.70 -4.16 -24.82
C ALA A 149 -33.33 -3.27 -23.75
N ARG A 150 -33.46 -1.96 -24.03
CA ARG A 150 -34.02 -0.99 -23.09
C ARG A 150 -34.66 0.18 -23.82
N LEU A 151 -35.81 0.62 -23.31
CA LEU A 151 -36.51 1.81 -23.78
C LEU A 151 -36.64 2.78 -22.60
N ASP A 152 -36.31 4.05 -22.81
CA ASP A 152 -36.56 5.11 -21.84
C ASP A 152 -37.50 6.14 -22.46
N GLY A 153 -38.54 6.51 -21.71
CA GLY A 153 -39.54 7.49 -22.08
C GLY A 153 -39.70 8.53 -20.97
N MET A 154 -40.50 9.55 -21.26
CA MET A 154 -40.92 10.53 -20.27
C MET A 154 -42.43 10.48 -20.10
N ALA A 155 -42.87 10.37 -18.85
CA ALA A 155 -44.27 10.52 -18.50
C ALA A 155 -44.57 12.01 -18.22
N ALA A 156 -45.68 12.51 -18.78
CA ALA A 156 -46.16 13.85 -18.47
C ALA A 156 -46.62 13.90 -17.01
N ALA A 157 -46.13 14.89 -16.25
CA ALA A 157 -46.59 15.11 -14.89
C ALA A 157 -48.06 15.59 -14.90
N PRO A 158 -48.94 15.07 -14.03
CA PRO A 158 -50.36 15.40 -14.04
C PRO A 158 -50.68 16.90 -13.83
N ASP A 159 -49.75 17.67 -13.23
CA ASP A 159 -49.95 19.09 -12.87
C ASP A 159 -48.93 20.07 -13.50
N GLY A 160 -48.35 19.77 -14.66
CA GLY A 160 -47.43 20.69 -15.36
C GLY A 160 -46.03 20.81 -14.71
N GLY A 161 -45.70 19.90 -13.78
CA GLY A 161 -44.36 19.74 -13.21
C GLY A 161 -43.34 19.11 -14.19
N ARG A 162 -42.09 18.97 -13.74
CA ARG A 162 -41.02 18.35 -14.55
C ARG A 162 -41.39 16.89 -14.92
N PRO A 163 -41.25 16.49 -16.20
CA PRO A 163 -41.53 15.12 -16.63
C PRO A 163 -40.62 14.12 -15.93
N THR A 164 -41.18 13.00 -15.47
CA THR A 164 -40.43 11.94 -14.79
C THR A 164 -39.92 10.91 -15.80
N PRO A 165 -38.65 10.48 -15.71
CA PRO A 165 -38.13 9.40 -16.55
C PRO A 165 -38.78 8.08 -16.17
N VAL A 166 -39.28 7.35 -17.18
CA VAL A 166 -39.89 6.03 -17.04
C VAL A 166 -39.21 5.09 -18.02
N SER A 167 -39.01 3.83 -17.68
CA SER A 167 -38.52 2.81 -18.61
C SER A 167 -39.68 1.91 -19.05
N PRO A 168 -40.44 2.29 -20.09
CA PRO A 168 -41.62 1.53 -20.52
C PRO A 168 -41.22 0.22 -21.22
N LEU A 169 -42.05 -0.82 -21.06
CA LEU A 169 -41.89 -2.07 -21.80
C LEU A 169 -42.25 -1.93 -23.29
N LEU A 170 -43.07 -0.93 -23.63
CA LEU A 170 -43.57 -0.65 -24.97
C LEU A 170 -43.48 0.86 -25.24
N ALA A 171 -42.83 1.27 -26.33
CA ALA A 171 -42.72 2.68 -26.69
C ALA A 171 -42.79 2.92 -28.20
N MET A 172 -43.26 4.11 -28.57
CA MET A 172 -43.25 4.58 -29.96
C MET A 172 -41.94 5.32 -30.26
N LEU A 173 -41.25 4.88 -31.31
CA LEU A 173 -40.07 5.53 -31.86
C LEU A 173 -40.49 6.74 -32.70
N GLY A 174 -40.08 7.93 -32.27
CA GLY A 174 -40.38 9.21 -32.91
C GLY A 174 -39.16 9.84 -33.58
N ALA A 175 -39.38 10.98 -34.24
CA ALA A 175 -38.31 11.75 -34.89
C ALA A 175 -37.28 12.31 -33.90
N GLU A 176 -37.65 12.47 -32.62
CA GLU A 176 -36.79 12.97 -31.53
C GLU A 176 -36.16 11.84 -30.69
N THR A 177 -36.44 10.57 -31.01
CA THR A 177 -35.85 9.45 -30.26
C THR A 177 -34.36 9.34 -30.57
N SER A 178 -33.54 9.22 -29.53
CA SER A 178 -32.12 8.91 -29.63
C SER A 178 -31.90 7.39 -29.70
N PHE A 179 -31.15 6.93 -30.70
CA PHE A 179 -30.87 5.51 -30.89
C PHE A 179 -29.50 5.17 -30.32
N LEU A 180 -29.47 4.25 -29.36
CA LEU A 180 -28.26 3.74 -28.73
C LEU A 180 -28.02 2.31 -29.20
N PHE A 181 -26.79 1.99 -29.61
CA PHE A 181 -26.44 0.68 -30.11
C PHE A 181 -25.35 0.05 -29.24
N VAL A 182 -25.60 -1.17 -28.77
CA VAL A 182 -24.68 -1.98 -27.98
C VAL A 182 -24.40 -3.27 -28.74
N ARG A 183 -23.18 -3.77 -28.68
CA ARG A 183 -22.82 -5.06 -29.29
C ARG A 183 -23.33 -6.21 -28.40
N ALA A 184 -23.98 -7.21 -28.99
CA ALA A 184 -24.32 -8.43 -28.25
C ALA A 184 -23.05 -9.22 -27.84
N ARG A 185 -23.08 -9.94 -26.71
CA ARG A 185 -21.89 -10.58 -26.09
C ARG A 185 -21.08 -11.47 -27.05
N ASP A 186 -21.74 -12.14 -27.98
CA ASP A 186 -21.12 -13.06 -28.96
C ASP A 186 -21.09 -12.53 -30.41
N ALA A 187 -21.54 -11.29 -30.64
CA ALA A 187 -21.61 -10.74 -32.00
C ALA A 187 -20.21 -10.47 -32.55
N ASN A 188 -19.93 -10.76 -33.83
CA ASN A 188 -18.64 -10.45 -34.47
C ASN A 188 -18.70 -9.12 -35.23
N VAL A 189 -18.89 -8.01 -34.51
CA VAL A 189 -19.13 -6.66 -35.07
C VAL A 189 -18.27 -5.62 -34.35
N ARG A 190 -17.71 -4.64 -35.07
CA ARG A 190 -16.98 -3.50 -34.47
C ARG A 190 -17.77 -2.21 -34.67
N ILE A 191 -18.08 -1.49 -33.61
CA ILE A 191 -18.82 -0.22 -33.67
C ILE A 191 -17.83 0.94 -33.48
N ARG A 192 -17.64 1.79 -34.49
CA ARG A 192 -16.86 3.04 -34.43
C ARG A 192 -17.78 4.17 -33.96
N GLY A 193 -17.32 4.95 -32.96
CA GLY A 193 -18.08 6.11 -32.42
C GLY A 193 -18.63 5.94 -31.00
N SER A 194 -18.58 4.72 -30.42
CA SER A 194 -18.86 4.50 -28.99
C SER A 194 -17.70 4.95 -28.06
N GLU A 195 -16.82 5.83 -28.53
CA GLU A 195 -15.61 6.26 -27.83
C GLU A 195 -15.86 7.30 -26.71
N ASN A 196 -17.08 7.84 -26.62
CA ASN A 196 -17.46 8.87 -25.63
C ASN A 196 -17.99 8.33 -24.29
N ARG A 197 -17.95 7.01 -24.09
CA ARG A 197 -17.99 6.30 -22.80
C ARG A 197 -16.79 6.54 -21.88
N PRO A 198 -16.70 7.48 -20.91
CA PRO A 198 -15.73 7.30 -19.83
C PRO A 198 -16.04 5.95 -19.17
N ARG A 199 -15.10 5.00 -19.26
CA ARG A 199 -15.18 3.79 -18.46
C ARG A 199 -15.12 4.24 -17.02
N GLU A 200 -16.16 3.94 -16.25
CA GLU A 200 -16.09 4.05 -14.80
C GLU A 200 -15.08 3.00 -14.31
N LEU A 201 -13.79 3.34 -14.39
CA LEU A 201 -12.67 2.55 -13.87
C LEU A 201 -12.68 2.45 -12.35
N PHE A 202 -13.50 3.27 -11.68
CA PHE A 202 -13.67 3.28 -10.24
C PHE A 202 -15.12 2.94 -9.88
N ARG A 203 -15.29 2.15 -8.81
CA ARG A 203 -16.61 1.97 -8.18
C ARG A 203 -17.10 3.31 -7.62
N ALA A 204 -18.41 3.57 -7.72
CA ALA A 204 -19.04 4.82 -7.28
C ALA A 204 -18.88 5.12 -5.77
N ASP A 205 -18.48 4.14 -4.95
CA ASP A 205 -18.32 4.27 -3.49
C ASP A 205 -16.87 4.63 -3.08
N PHE A 206 -16.40 5.81 -3.46
CA PHE A 206 -15.05 6.26 -3.12
C PHE A 206 -15.03 7.01 -1.78
N ASN A 207 -14.57 6.35 -0.70
CA ASN A 207 -14.30 7.04 0.57
C ASN A 207 -13.16 6.38 1.38
N PHE A 208 -12.06 7.10 1.59
CA PHE A 208 -10.79 6.57 2.12
C PHE A 208 -10.91 5.96 3.52
N GLU A 209 -11.63 6.62 4.42
CA GLU A 209 -11.82 6.18 5.81
C GLU A 209 -12.57 4.84 5.88
N ARG A 210 -13.55 4.64 4.99
CA ARG A 210 -14.33 3.39 4.92
C ARG A 210 -13.52 2.21 4.40
N MET A 211 -12.39 2.46 3.75
CA MET A 211 -11.54 1.43 3.16
C MET A 211 -10.44 0.94 4.09
N GLY A 212 -10.38 1.49 5.31
CA GLY A 212 -9.45 1.05 6.35
C GLY A 212 -7.99 1.40 6.06
N ILE A 213 -7.76 2.45 5.25
CA ILE A 213 -6.43 3.04 5.04
C ILE A 213 -6.43 4.40 5.75
N GLY A 214 -5.51 4.60 6.68
CA GLY A 214 -5.31 5.87 7.38
C GLY A 214 -3.90 6.40 7.18
N GLY A 215 -3.76 7.72 7.08
CA GLY A 215 -2.50 8.43 7.15
C GLY A 215 -1.68 8.47 5.86
N LEU A 216 -2.25 8.08 4.72
CA LEU A 216 -1.53 7.92 3.44
C LEU A 216 -2.20 8.68 2.29
N ASP A 217 -2.94 9.73 2.60
CA ASP A 217 -3.75 10.48 1.62
C ASP A 217 -2.88 11.17 0.55
N LYS A 218 -1.67 11.62 0.93
CA LYS A 218 -0.71 12.28 0.03
C LYS A 218 -0.13 11.28 -0.95
N GLU A 219 0.38 10.17 -0.44
CA GLU A 219 0.96 9.07 -1.21
C GLU A 219 -0.08 8.48 -2.16
N PHE A 220 -1.33 8.31 -1.69
CA PHE A 220 -2.41 7.82 -2.52
C PHE A 220 -2.81 8.82 -3.62
N SER A 221 -2.85 10.12 -3.32
CA SER A 221 -3.11 11.16 -4.33
C SER A 221 -2.03 11.17 -5.41
N ASP A 222 -0.77 10.97 -5.03
CA ASP A 222 0.35 10.84 -5.96
C ASP A 222 0.25 9.58 -6.81
N ILE A 223 -0.14 8.44 -6.22
CA ILE A 223 -0.45 7.20 -6.95
C ILE A 223 -1.57 7.45 -7.97
N PHE A 224 -2.67 8.08 -7.56
CA PHE A 224 -3.81 8.36 -8.42
C PHE A 224 -3.43 9.24 -9.60
N ARG A 225 -2.71 10.33 -9.34
CA ARG A 225 -2.24 11.27 -10.36
C ARG A 225 -1.25 10.62 -11.33
N ARG A 226 -0.29 9.84 -10.83
CA ARG A 226 0.80 9.29 -11.66
C ARG A 226 0.40 8.01 -12.40
N ALA A 227 -0.31 7.09 -11.76
CA ALA A 227 -0.64 5.78 -12.34
C ALA A 227 -2.03 5.74 -12.99
N PHE A 228 -3.04 6.34 -12.36
CA PHE A 228 -4.44 6.15 -12.75
C PHE A 228 -5.03 7.28 -13.60
N ALA A 229 -4.49 8.50 -13.54
CA ALA A 229 -4.99 9.62 -14.33
C ALA A 229 -5.06 9.30 -15.83
N SER A 230 -4.00 8.68 -16.38
CA SER A 230 -3.97 8.26 -17.79
C SER A 230 -5.07 7.28 -18.19
N ARG A 231 -5.72 6.60 -17.25
CA ARG A 231 -6.78 5.62 -17.53
C ARG A 231 -8.17 6.22 -17.33
N VAL A 232 -8.32 7.18 -16.41
CA VAL A 232 -9.59 7.88 -16.12
C VAL A 232 -10.00 8.81 -17.25
N PHE A 233 -9.04 9.48 -17.88
CA PHE A 233 -9.35 10.40 -18.97
C PHE A 233 -9.78 9.67 -20.25
N PRO A 234 -10.63 10.28 -21.09
CA PRO A 234 -11.06 9.68 -22.35
C PRO A 234 -9.86 9.38 -23.28
N PRO A 235 -9.87 8.24 -24.00
CA PRO A 235 -8.76 7.82 -24.86
C PRO A 235 -8.41 8.86 -25.94
N ALA A 236 -9.41 9.61 -26.43
CA ALA A 236 -9.20 10.69 -27.39
C ALA A 236 -8.29 11.82 -26.88
N VAL A 237 -8.31 12.11 -25.57
CA VAL A 237 -7.44 13.12 -24.96
C VAL A 237 -6.01 12.57 -24.84
N ILE A 238 -5.87 11.31 -24.45
CA ILE A 238 -4.58 10.64 -24.27
C ILE A 238 -3.85 10.47 -25.61
N GLN A 239 -4.58 10.08 -26.67
CA GLN A 239 -4.03 10.01 -28.03
C GLN A 239 -3.54 11.37 -28.53
N LYS A 240 -4.28 12.47 -28.24
CA LYS A 240 -3.84 13.84 -28.58
C LYS A 240 -2.60 14.27 -27.80
N LEU A 241 -2.46 13.82 -26.55
CA LEU A 241 -1.27 14.07 -25.73
C LEU A 241 -0.07 13.19 -26.13
N GLY A 242 -0.30 12.08 -26.86
CA GLY A 242 0.75 11.16 -27.29
C GLY A 242 1.41 10.40 -26.13
N ILE A 243 0.74 10.28 -24.98
CA ILE A 243 1.26 9.62 -23.79
C ILE A 243 0.77 8.17 -23.69
N GLY A 244 1.66 7.25 -23.30
CA GLY A 244 1.29 5.88 -22.99
C GLY A 244 0.72 5.72 -21.58
N HIS A 245 -0.02 4.64 -21.34
CA HIS A 245 -0.44 4.27 -20.00
C HIS A 245 0.74 3.73 -19.18
N VAL A 246 0.76 4.07 -17.89
CA VAL A 246 1.73 3.50 -16.94
C VAL A 246 1.50 2.00 -16.80
N ARG A 247 2.56 1.21 -16.98
CA ARG A 247 2.53 -0.26 -16.91
C ARG A 247 2.80 -0.81 -15.53
N GLY A 248 3.62 -0.11 -14.74
CA GLY A 248 4.12 -0.64 -13.49
C GLY A 248 4.34 0.42 -12.41
N MET A 249 4.04 0.04 -11.18
CA MET A 249 4.27 0.81 -9.97
C MET A 249 5.03 -0.06 -8.96
N LEU A 250 5.97 0.56 -8.24
CA LEU A 250 6.70 -0.04 -7.13
C LEU A 250 6.37 0.71 -5.83
N LEU A 251 5.84 -0.01 -4.86
CA LEU A 251 5.60 0.44 -3.50
C LEU A 251 6.74 -0.04 -2.61
N HIS A 252 7.53 0.87 -2.05
CA HIS A 252 8.65 0.52 -1.17
C HIS A 252 8.60 1.26 0.17
N GLY A 253 9.18 0.69 1.23
CA GLY A 253 9.23 1.33 2.54
C GLY A 253 9.52 0.35 3.67
N PRO A 254 9.69 0.80 4.92
CA PRO A 254 9.96 -0.09 6.06
C PRO A 254 8.82 -1.11 6.27
N PRO A 255 9.10 -2.27 6.87
CA PRO A 255 8.08 -3.28 7.13
C PRO A 255 6.98 -2.73 8.06
N GLY A 256 5.76 -3.27 7.94
CA GLY A 256 4.64 -2.89 8.81
C GLY A 256 3.90 -1.59 8.43
N THR A 257 4.26 -0.90 7.35
CA THR A 257 3.60 0.35 6.90
C THR A 257 2.35 0.15 6.02
N GLY A 258 1.84 -1.08 5.89
CA GLY A 258 0.59 -1.33 5.17
C GLY A 258 0.68 -1.39 3.64
N LYS A 259 1.87 -1.57 3.06
CA LYS A 259 2.09 -1.69 1.60
C LYS A 259 1.17 -2.73 0.95
N THR A 260 1.09 -3.93 1.52
CA THR A 260 0.22 -5.03 1.06
C THR A 260 -1.26 -4.68 1.16
N LEU A 261 -1.67 -3.94 2.19
CA LEU A 261 -3.06 -3.50 2.34
C LEU A 261 -3.43 -2.50 1.24
N ILE A 262 -2.57 -1.51 0.98
CA ILE A 262 -2.79 -0.50 -0.06
C ILE A 262 -2.92 -1.15 -1.43
N ALA A 263 -2.00 -2.05 -1.81
CA ALA A 263 -2.05 -2.71 -3.11
C ALA A 263 -3.35 -3.52 -3.30
N ARG A 264 -3.77 -4.27 -2.27
CA ARG A 264 -5.03 -5.04 -2.30
C ARG A 264 -6.25 -4.13 -2.41
N GLN A 265 -6.26 -3.01 -1.70
CA GLN A 265 -7.36 -2.06 -1.77
C GLN A 265 -7.43 -1.36 -3.12
N ILE A 266 -6.30 -0.92 -3.68
CA ILE A 266 -6.22 -0.39 -5.05
C ILE A 266 -6.80 -1.40 -6.04
N GLY A 267 -6.43 -2.68 -5.92
CA GLY A 267 -6.99 -3.75 -6.76
C GLY A 267 -8.50 -3.94 -6.63
N LYS A 268 -9.08 -3.74 -5.44
CA LYS A 268 -10.53 -3.82 -5.19
C LYS A 268 -11.30 -2.58 -5.65
N MET A 269 -10.67 -1.40 -5.59
CA MET A 269 -11.28 -0.12 -5.98
C MET A 269 -11.52 -0.03 -7.48
N LEU A 270 -10.62 -0.62 -8.26
CA LEU A 270 -10.65 -0.55 -9.71
C LEU A 270 -11.72 -1.50 -10.27
N ASN A 271 -12.57 -0.98 -11.15
CA ASN A 271 -13.49 -1.76 -11.96
C ASN A 271 -12.69 -2.49 -13.05
N GLY A 272 -12.29 -3.71 -12.73
CA GLY A 272 -11.60 -4.62 -13.63
C GLY A 272 -11.78 -6.07 -13.19
N LYS A 273 -11.01 -6.97 -13.81
CA LYS A 273 -10.93 -8.36 -13.38
C LYS A 273 -10.31 -8.47 -12.00
N GLU A 274 -10.62 -9.55 -11.29
CA GLU A 274 -10.08 -9.77 -9.94
C GLU A 274 -8.53 -9.68 -9.95
N PRO A 275 -7.93 -8.94 -9.00
CA PRO A 275 -6.50 -8.75 -8.97
C PRO A 275 -5.80 -10.07 -8.63
N LYS A 276 -4.80 -10.44 -9.44
CA LYS A 276 -3.97 -11.62 -9.15
C LYS A 276 -2.85 -11.22 -8.21
N VAL A 277 -2.89 -11.74 -6.99
CA VAL A 277 -1.84 -11.54 -5.99
C VAL A 277 -0.92 -12.75 -6.01
N VAL A 278 0.37 -12.51 -6.19
CA VAL A 278 1.41 -13.55 -6.22
C VAL A 278 2.51 -13.14 -5.25
N ASN A 279 2.97 -14.07 -4.43
CA ASN A 279 4.11 -13.82 -3.56
C ASN A 279 5.42 -14.14 -4.31
N GLY A 280 6.44 -13.29 -4.18
CA GLY A 280 7.72 -13.45 -4.87
C GLY A 280 8.32 -14.86 -4.71
N PRO A 281 8.46 -15.40 -3.49
CA PRO A 281 8.96 -16.75 -3.25
C PRO A 281 8.13 -17.86 -3.89
N GLU A 282 6.82 -17.67 -4.07
CA GLU A 282 5.91 -18.67 -4.63
C GLU A 282 6.20 -18.95 -6.13
N ILE A 283 6.82 -18.00 -6.82
CA ILE A 283 7.19 -18.13 -8.23
C ILE A 283 8.45 -18.99 -8.40
N LEU A 284 9.30 -19.06 -7.37
CA LEU A 284 10.60 -19.72 -7.44
C LEU A 284 10.47 -21.23 -7.21
N ASN A 285 10.66 -22.00 -8.27
CA ASN A 285 10.79 -23.46 -8.21
C ASN A 285 12.23 -23.91 -8.45
N LYS A 286 12.62 -25.02 -7.81
CA LYS A 286 13.96 -25.63 -7.96
C LYS A 286 14.19 -26.24 -9.35
N TYR A 287 13.12 -26.53 -10.08
CA TYR A 287 13.17 -27.08 -11.43
C TYR A 287 13.40 -25.98 -12.46
N VAL A 288 14.47 -26.11 -13.25
CA VAL A 288 14.85 -25.16 -14.31
C VAL A 288 13.70 -24.99 -15.31
N GLY A 289 13.35 -23.75 -15.65
CA GLY A 289 12.29 -23.40 -16.59
C GLY A 289 10.87 -23.32 -16.00
N GLN A 290 10.61 -23.96 -14.86
CA GLN A 290 9.26 -23.95 -14.26
C GLN A 290 8.89 -22.57 -13.70
N SER A 291 9.86 -21.86 -13.10
CA SER A 291 9.68 -20.48 -12.63
C SER A 291 9.35 -19.51 -13.78
N GLU A 292 9.92 -19.73 -14.97
CA GLU A 292 9.64 -18.92 -16.17
C GLU A 292 8.26 -19.23 -16.75
N GLU A 293 7.87 -20.50 -16.74
CA GLU A 293 6.54 -20.93 -17.17
C GLU A 293 5.45 -20.34 -16.27
N ASN A 294 5.68 -20.33 -14.95
CA ASN A 294 4.78 -19.70 -13.97
C ASN A 294 4.56 -18.22 -14.29
N ILE A 295 5.63 -17.45 -14.55
CA ILE A 295 5.49 -16.06 -15.00
C ILE A 295 4.72 -15.99 -16.30
N ARG A 296 5.02 -16.84 -17.29
CA ARG A 296 4.30 -16.84 -18.58
C ARG A 296 2.81 -17.08 -18.39
N ASN A 297 2.44 -18.01 -17.50
CA ASN A 297 1.05 -18.35 -17.20
C ASN A 297 0.30 -17.19 -16.55
N LEU A 298 0.94 -16.37 -15.71
CA LEU A 298 0.31 -15.18 -15.13
C LEU A 298 -0.15 -14.17 -16.19
N PHE A 299 0.62 -14.00 -17.27
CA PHE A 299 0.33 -13.05 -18.35
C PHE A 299 -0.57 -13.61 -19.47
N LYS A 300 -0.70 -14.94 -19.60
CA LYS A 300 -1.47 -15.60 -20.69
C LYS A 300 -2.91 -15.10 -20.80
N GLU A 301 -3.60 -14.94 -19.68
CA GLU A 301 -5.00 -14.48 -19.69
C GLU A 301 -5.13 -13.03 -20.15
N ALA A 302 -4.19 -12.17 -19.73
CA ALA A 302 -4.17 -10.77 -20.14
C ALA A 302 -3.82 -10.63 -21.64
N GLU A 303 -2.91 -11.47 -22.14
CA GLU A 303 -2.55 -11.57 -23.57
C GLU A 303 -3.74 -12.01 -24.43
N ALA A 304 -4.45 -13.06 -24.01
CA ALA A 304 -5.61 -13.57 -24.73
C ALA A 304 -6.75 -12.53 -24.80
N ASP A 305 -6.99 -11.83 -23.70
CA ASP A 305 -8.00 -10.77 -23.61
C ASP A 305 -7.66 -9.56 -24.47
N TYR A 306 -6.37 -9.18 -24.53
CA TYR A 306 -5.87 -8.14 -25.42
C TYR A 306 -6.00 -8.52 -26.90
N LEU A 307 -5.69 -9.77 -27.25
CA LEU A 307 -5.82 -10.25 -28.62
C LEU A 307 -7.29 -10.28 -29.09
N ALA A 308 -8.22 -10.57 -28.18
CA ALA A 308 -9.65 -10.64 -28.48
C ALA A 308 -10.33 -9.26 -28.57
N HIS A 309 -9.96 -8.32 -27.69
CA HIS A 309 -10.67 -7.05 -27.51
C HIS A 309 -9.84 -5.79 -27.81
N GLY A 310 -8.53 -5.91 -28.04
CA GLY A 310 -7.63 -4.79 -28.38
C GLY A 310 -7.63 -3.70 -27.30
N ASP A 311 -7.75 -2.44 -27.71
CA ASP A 311 -7.82 -1.30 -26.79
C ASP A 311 -9.07 -1.29 -25.91
N GLN A 312 -10.05 -2.16 -26.21
CA GLN A 312 -11.25 -2.34 -25.40
C GLN A 312 -11.10 -3.43 -24.33
N SER A 313 -9.94 -4.04 -24.15
CA SER A 313 -9.75 -5.03 -23.09
C SER A 313 -9.91 -4.43 -21.70
N GLU A 314 -10.29 -5.27 -20.75
CA GLU A 314 -10.36 -4.89 -19.34
C GLU A 314 -8.95 -4.79 -18.74
N LEU A 315 -8.83 -4.02 -17.66
CA LEU A 315 -7.57 -3.88 -16.94
C LEU A 315 -7.30 -5.15 -16.11
N HIS A 316 -6.14 -5.78 -16.35
CA HIS A 316 -5.59 -6.86 -15.55
C HIS A 316 -4.55 -6.33 -14.56
N ILE A 317 -4.78 -6.54 -13.27
CA ILE A 317 -3.89 -6.09 -12.20
C ILE A 317 -3.10 -7.29 -11.67
N LEU A 318 -1.77 -7.19 -11.72
CA LEU A 318 -0.85 -8.17 -11.18
C LEU A 318 -0.13 -7.57 -9.97
N ILE A 319 -0.34 -8.13 -8.79
CA ILE A 319 0.27 -7.67 -7.54
C ILE A 319 1.37 -8.67 -7.16
N PHE A 320 2.61 -8.20 -7.11
CA PHE A 320 3.77 -8.98 -6.64
C PHE A 320 4.16 -8.49 -5.25
N ASP A 321 3.96 -9.35 -4.24
CA ASP A 321 4.53 -9.12 -2.91
C ASP A 321 5.97 -9.64 -2.86
N GLU A 322 6.82 -9.00 -2.07
CA GLU A 322 8.26 -9.33 -1.95
C GLU A 322 8.95 -9.51 -3.31
N ILE A 323 8.76 -8.55 -4.22
CA ILE A 323 9.30 -8.62 -5.59
C ILE A 323 10.85 -8.69 -5.60
N ASP A 324 11.52 -8.23 -4.55
CA ASP A 324 12.96 -8.36 -4.35
C ASP A 324 13.43 -9.82 -4.17
N ALA A 325 12.53 -10.77 -3.87
CA ALA A 325 12.87 -12.19 -3.85
C ALA A 325 13.16 -12.75 -5.26
N ILE A 326 12.39 -12.28 -6.26
CA ILE A 326 12.51 -12.73 -7.66
C ILE A 326 13.41 -11.83 -8.50
N CYS A 327 13.45 -10.54 -8.20
CA CYS A 327 14.07 -9.51 -9.03
C CYS A 327 15.36 -8.94 -8.42
N LYS A 328 16.24 -9.80 -7.92
CA LYS A 328 17.54 -9.38 -7.35
C LYS A 328 18.46 -8.80 -8.42
N GLN A 329 19.39 -7.93 -8.02
CA GLN A 329 20.47 -7.48 -8.88
C GLN A 329 21.24 -8.67 -9.48
N ARG A 330 21.36 -8.65 -10.82
CA ARG A 330 22.07 -9.67 -11.60
C ARG A 330 23.53 -9.74 -11.20
N GLY A 331 24.09 -10.95 -11.12
CA GLY A 331 25.51 -11.16 -10.79
C GLY A 331 25.89 -10.95 -9.32
N SER A 332 24.92 -10.73 -8.42
CA SER A 332 25.18 -10.56 -6.98
C SER A 332 25.46 -11.87 -6.22
N GLN A 333 25.18 -13.04 -6.81
CA GLN A 333 25.55 -14.34 -6.25
C GLN A 333 26.33 -15.21 -7.24
N ARG A 334 27.47 -15.75 -6.78
CA ARG A 334 28.26 -16.76 -7.50
C ARG A 334 27.73 -18.20 -7.36
N ASP A 335 26.76 -18.44 -6.46
CA ASP A 335 26.38 -19.80 -6.01
C ASP A 335 24.96 -20.26 -6.41
N GLY A 336 24.21 -19.47 -7.20
CA GLY A 336 22.86 -19.82 -7.65
C GLY A 336 22.83 -20.36 -9.08
N THR A 337 21.91 -21.29 -9.37
CA THR A 337 21.67 -21.94 -10.69
C THR A 337 21.24 -20.98 -11.83
N GLY A 338 21.48 -19.67 -11.71
CA GLY A 338 21.08 -18.66 -12.70
C GLY A 338 19.57 -18.46 -12.84
N VAL A 339 18.74 -19.21 -12.11
CA VAL A 339 17.27 -19.18 -12.21
C VAL A 339 16.71 -17.78 -11.92
N HIS A 340 17.32 -17.04 -10.99
CA HIS A 340 16.90 -15.67 -10.71
C HIS A 340 17.05 -14.76 -11.93
N ASP A 341 18.18 -14.82 -12.63
CA ASP A 341 18.45 -13.97 -13.79
C ASP A 341 17.50 -14.27 -14.95
N THR A 342 17.17 -15.55 -15.18
CA THR A 342 16.24 -15.94 -16.26
C THR A 342 14.81 -15.50 -15.96
N VAL A 343 14.38 -15.59 -14.71
CA VAL A 343 13.08 -15.09 -14.22
C VAL A 343 12.97 -13.57 -14.41
N VAL A 344 14.02 -12.79 -14.08
CA VAL A 344 14.02 -11.34 -14.33
C VAL A 344 13.92 -11.02 -15.82
N ASN A 345 14.71 -11.71 -16.65
CA ASN A 345 14.65 -11.53 -18.10
C ASN A 345 13.27 -11.84 -18.69
N GLN A 346 12.63 -12.89 -18.20
CA GLN A 346 11.29 -13.27 -18.63
C GLN A 346 10.25 -12.21 -18.25
N LEU A 347 10.31 -11.67 -17.02
CA LEU A 347 9.43 -10.60 -16.58
C LEU A 347 9.64 -9.33 -17.43
N LEU A 348 10.90 -8.94 -17.67
CA LEU A 348 11.22 -7.80 -18.53
C LEU A 348 10.70 -7.96 -19.96
N SER A 349 10.86 -9.14 -20.54
CA SER A 349 10.35 -9.45 -21.88
C SER A 349 8.83 -9.33 -21.96
N LYS A 350 8.10 -9.66 -20.89
CA LYS A 350 6.64 -9.51 -20.82
C LYS A 350 6.17 -8.07 -20.63
N ILE A 351 6.98 -7.21 -20.01
CA ILE A 351 6.64 -5.80 -19.77
C ILE A 351 6.99 -4.92 -20.98
N ASP A 352 8.16 -5.15 -21.58
CA ASP A 352 8.77 -4.29 -22.61
C ASP A 352 8.83 -4.92 -24.01
N GLY A 353 8.50 -6.20 -24.13
CA GLY A 353 8.67 -6.93 -25.38
C GLY A 353 7.82 -6.39 -26.54
N VAL A 354 8.05 -6.96 -27.73
CA VAL A 354 7.37 -6.55 -28.97
C VAL A 354 5.84 -6.65 -28.88
N ASN A 355 5.32 -7.53 -28.03
CA ASN A 355 3.89 -7.69 -27.74
C ASN A 355 3.50 -7.02 -26.43
N ALA A 356 3.90 -5.77 -26.24
CA ALA A 356 3.67 -5.06 -25.00
C ALA A 356 2.18 -4.70 -24.83
N LEU A 357 1.62 -5.06 -23.67
CA LEU A 357 0.18 -4.99 -23.41
C LEU A 357 -0.18 -3.71 -22.67
N ASN A 358 -1.06 -2.90 -23.25
CA ASN A 358 -1.51 -1.64 -22.63
C ASN A 358 -2.58 -1.85 -21.54
N ASN A 359 -3.18 -3.05 -21.49
CA ASN A 359 -4.26 -3.41 -20.56
C ASN A 359 -3.76 -4.04 -19.24
N ILE A 360 -2.45 -4.03 -18.96
CA ILE A 360 -1.88 -4.57 -17.72
C ILE A 360 -1.41 -3.46 -16.79
N LEU A 361 -1.58 -3.64 -15.48
CA LEU A 361 -0.94 -2.86 -14.44
C LEU A 361 -0.23 -3.79 -13.44
N ILE A 362 1.07 -3.62 -13.29
CA ILE A 362 1.90 -4.37 -12.34
C ILE A 362 2.12 -3.51 -11.10
N ILE A 363 1.84 -4.06 -9.92
CA ILE A 363 2.13 -3.43 -8.63
C ILE A 363 3.13 -4.31 -7.90
N GLY A 364 4.38 -3.88 -7.84
CA GLY A 364 5.43 -4.53 -7.05
C GLY A 364 5.50 -3.93 -5.65
N MET A 365 5.71 -4.77 -4.63
CA MET A 365 5.91 -4.34 -3.26
C MET A 365 7.24 -4.87 -2.74
N THR A 366 7.99 -4.03 -2.05
CA THR A 366 9.27 -4.43 -1.45
C THR A 366 9.56 -3.65 -0.17
N ASN A 367 10.36 -4.24 0.72
CA ASN A 367 10.95 -3.51 1.83
C ASN A 367 12.29 -2.85 1.45
N ARG A 368 12.92 -3.34 0.38
CA ARG A 368 14.30 -3.04 0.01
C ARG A 368 14.43 -2.75 -1.48
N LYS A 369 14.26 -1.47 -1.84
CA LYS A 369 14.41 -1.00 -3.22
C LYS A 369 15.82 -1.24 -3.76
N ASP A 370 16.84 -1.19 -2.90
CA ASP A 370 18.25 -1.39 -3.22
C ASP A 370 18.57 -2.78 -3.80
N LEU A 371 17.79 -3.79 -3.41
CA LEU A 371 18.00 -5.16 -3.89
C LEU A 371 17.44 -5.41 -5.29
N ILE A 372 16.57 -4.53 -5.79
CA ILE A 372 15.88 -4.72 -7.06
C ILE A 372 16.81 -4.37 -8.23
N ASP A 373 16.73 -5.16 -9.30
CA ASP A 373 17.40 -4.89 -10.56
C ASP A 373 17.01 -3.51 -11.13
N GLU A 374 18.00 -2.64 -11.33
CA GLU A 374 17.82 -1.31 -11.93
C GLU A 374 17.13 -1.34 -13.29
N ALA A 375 17.28 -2.44 -14.05
CA ALA A 375 16.61 -2.62 -15.32
C ALA A 375 15.09 -2.54 -15.17
N LEU A 376 14.51 -3.06 -14.08
CA LEU A 376 13.05 -2.99 -13.84
C LEU A 376 12.58 -1.59 -13.44
N LEU A 377 13.45 -0.81 -12.79
CA LEU A 377 13.14 0.53 -12.27
C LEU A 377 13.11 1.62 -13.35
N ARG A 378 13.48 1.29 -14.59
CA ARG A 378 13.53 2.24 -15.71
C ARG A 378 12.12 2.68 -16.15
N PRO A 379 11.95 3.93 -16.62
CA PRO A 379 10.70 4.40 -17.21
C PRO A 379 10.21 3.48 -18.33
N GLY A 380 8.90 3.28 -18.44
CA GLY A 380 8.27 2.28 -19.32
C GLY A 380 8.00 0.91 -18.67
N ARG A 381 8.69 0.59 -17.56
CA ARG A 381 8.49 -0.65 -16.77
C ARG A 381 7.81 -0.34 -15.43
N LEU A 382 8.55 -0.45 -14.32
CA LEU A 382 8.14 0.05 -13.00
C LEU A 382 8.55 1.52 -12.91
N GLU A 383 7.81 2.39 -13.59
CA GLU A 383 8.15 3.82 -13.68
C GLU A 383 7.78 4.59 -12.40
N VAL A 384 6.65 4.24 -11.79
CA VAL A 384 6.13 4.95 -10.62
C VAL A 384 6.67 4.31 -9.36
N HIS A 385 7.65 4.94 -8.73
CA HIS A 385 8.15 4.58 -7.40
C HIS A 385 7.48 5.42 -6.34
N ILE A 386 6.86 4.78 -5.34
CA ILE A 386 6.21 5.44 -4.20
C ILE A 386 6.81 4.88 -2.93
N GLU A 387 7.35 5.78 -2.11
CA GLU A 387 7.85 5.46 -0.78
C GLU A 387 6.71 5.57 0.23
N ILE A 388 6.39 4.47 0.91
CA ILE A 388 5.41 4.42 2.00
C ILE A 388 6.19 4.46 3.30
N GLY A 389 6.28 5.65 3.88
CA GLY A 389 6.96 5.91 5.15
C GLY A 389 6.15 5.49 6.37
N LEU A 390 6.69 5.83 7.55
CA LEU A 390 5.96 5.72 8.81
C LEU A 390 4.85 6.79 8.87
N PRO A 391 3.71 6.49 9.51
CA PRO A 391 2.60 7.43 9.59
C PRO A 391 2.91 8.65 10.46
N ASP A 392 2.48 9.82 9.98
CA ASP A 392 2.45 11.08 10.74
C ASP A 392 1.50 10.97 11.95
N GLU A 393 1.55 11.92 12.89
CA GLU A 393 0.69 11.91 14.09
C GLU A 393 -0.81 11.85 13.74
N GLN A 394 -1.26 12.65 12.77
CA GLN A 394 -2.62 12.59 12.25
C GLN A 394 -2.92 11.24 11.58
N GLY A 395 -1.94 10.66 10.88
CA GLY A 395 -2.07 9.34 10.28
C GLY A 395 -2.20 8.23 11.33
N ARG A 396 -1.45 8.30 12.43
CA ARG A 396 -1.58 7.37 13.56
C ARG A 396 -2.95 7.48 14.21
N LEU A 397 -3.46 8.70 14.39
CA LEU A 397 -4.82 8.92 14.89
C LEU A 397 -5.86 8.24 13.99
N GLN A 398 -5.77 8.45 12.66
CA GLN A 398 -6.68 7.81 11.70
C GLN A 398 -6.59 6.27 11.76
N ILE A 399 -5.38 5.71 11.82
CA ILE A 399 -5.18 4.25 11.94
C ILE A 399 -5.80 3.72 13.24
N LEU A 400 -5.56 4.39 14.38
CA LEU A 400 -6.16 4.02 15.67
C LEU A 400 -7.69 4.12 15.61
N GLN A 401 -8.25 5.16 14.98
CA GLN A 401 -9.69 5.30 14.78
C GLN A 401 -10.27 4.16 13.94
N ILE A 402 -9.59 3.73 12.88
CA ILE A 402 -10.01 2.60 12.03
C ILE A 402 -10.05 1.29 12.83
N HIS A 403 -8.99 0.98 13.58
CA HIS A 403 -8.93 -0.26 14.35
C HIS A 403 -9.89 -0.26 15.55
N THR A 404 -10.14 0.90 16.16
CA THR A 404 -11.07 1.06 17.28
C THR A 404 -12.52 1.28 16.85
N ALA A 405 -12.81 1.54 15.56
CA ALA A 405 -14.15 1.82 15.06
C ALA A 405 -15.17 0.71 15.41
N LYS A 406 -14.77 -0.57 15.30
CA LYS A 406 -15.63 -1.70 15.67
C LYS A 406 -15.87 -1.77 17.18
N MET A 407 -14.84 -1.53 18.00
CA MET A 407 -14.95 -1.52 19.45
C MET A 407 -15.89 -0.39 19.90
N ARG A 408 -15.77 0.78 19.27
CA ARG A 408 -16.61 1.96 19.52
C ARG A 408 -18.06 1.74 19.08
N ALA A 409 -18.28 1.18 17.90
CA ALA A 409 -19.62 0.87 17.39
C ALA A 409 -20.38 -0.10 18.31
N ASN A 410 -19.66 -1.04 18.92
CA ASN A 410 -20.20 -2.01 19.86
C ASN A 410 -20.23 -1.52 21.31
N LYS A 411 -19.87 -0.25 21.59
CA LYS A 411 -19.78 0.34 22.94
C LYS A 411 -18.85 -0.41 23.92
N MET A 412 -17.84 -1.11 23.38
CA MET A 412 -16.84 -1.85 24.16
C MET A 412 -15.61 -1.00 24.48
N LEU A 413 -15.51 0.22 23.95
CA LEU A 413 -14.45 1.18 24.25
C LEU A 413 -14.99 2.20 25.26
N LEU A 414 -14.31 2.36 26.39
CA LEU A 414 -14.67 3.37 27.38
C LEU A 414 -14.38 4.80 26.87
N ASP A 415 -15.14 5.77 27.37
CA ASP A 415 -14.97 7.20 27.02
C ASP A 415 -13.69 7.82 27.62
N ASP A 416 -13.00 7.11 28.52
CA ASP A 416 -11.71 7.52 29.10
C ASP A 416 -10.54 7.41 28.09
N VAL A 417 -10.71 6.64 27.01
CA VAL A 417 -9.67 6.40 26.02
C VAL A 417 -9.54 7.59 25.06
N SER A 418 -8.48 8.37 25.26
CA SER A 418 -8.08 9.41 24.29
C SER A 418 -7.15 8.85 23.21
N LEU A 419 -7.68 8.72 21.98
CA LEU A 419 -6.87 8.28 20.83
C LEU A 419 -5.81 9.31 20.43
N GLU A 420 -6.05 10.60 20.71
CA GLU A 420 -5.10 11.69 20.46
C GLU A 420 -3.87 11.56 21.37
N GLU A 421 -4.10 11.24 22.65
CA GLU A 421 -3.01 10.98 23.59
C GLU A 421 -2.17 9.77 23.17
N LEU A 422 -2.83 8.71 22.70
CA LEU A 422 -2.15 7.51 22.19
C LEU A 422 -1.35 7.83 20.92
N ALA A 423 -1.89 8.60 19.98
CA ALA A 423 -1.17 9.01 18.77
C ALA A 423 0.09 9.84 19.07
N ALA A 424 0.04 10.70 20.10
CA ALA A 424 1.18 11.50 20.56
C ALA A 424 2.27 10.63 21.22
N LYS A 425 1.88 9.60 21.98
CA LYS A 425 2.80 8.67 22.67
C LYS A 425 3.40 7.60 21.75
N THR A 426 2.72 7.21 20.68
CA THR A 426 3.13 6.15 19.74
C THR A 426 4.05 6.65 18.62
N ARG A 427 5.08 7.42 18.94
CA ARG A 427 6.04 7.93 17.93
C ARG A 427 6.78 6.77 17.24
N ASN A 428 6.90 6.84 15.92
CA ASN A 428 7.48 5.81 15.03
C ASN A 428 6.77 4.46 14.98
N TYR A 429 5.57 4.34 15.55
CA TYR A 429 4.81 3.10 15.38
C TYR A 429 4.39 2.97 13.91
N SER A 430 4.63 1.80 13.36
CA SER A 430 4.11 1.39 12.06
C SER A 430 2.62 1.03 12.17
N GLY A 431 1.91 0.96 11.05
CA GLY A 431 0.49 0.58 11.04
C GLY A 431 0.25 -0.80 11.69
N ALA A 432 1.14 -1.76 11.44
CA ALA A 432 1.08 -3.08 12.05
C ALA A 432 1.31 -3.06 13.58
N GLU A 433 2.17 -2.16 14.08
CA GLU A 433 2.40 -2.00 15.52
C GLU A 433 1.24 -1.29 16.21
N LEU A 434 0.58 -0.32 15.55
CA LEU A 434 -0.65 0.30 16.07
C LEU A 434 -1.81 -0.71 16.13
N GLU A 435 -1.92 -1.58 15.13
CA GLU A 435 -2.85 -2.71 15.17
C GLU A 435 -2.51 -3.65 16.33
N GLY A 436 -1.22 -3.97 16.50
CA GLY A 436 -0.70 -4.78 17.61
C GLY A 436 -1.03 -4.17 18.97
N LEU A 437 -0.89 -2.85 19.12
CA LEU A 437 -1.24 -2.11 20.33
C LEU A 437 -2.74 -2.26 20.67
N CYS A 438 -3.62 -2.07 19.68
CA CYS A 438 -5.06 -2.26 19.87
C CYS A 438 -5.41 -3.71 20.24
N ARG A 439 -4.71 -4.67 19.65
CA ARG A 439 -4.89 -6.11 19.92
C ARG A 439 -4.41 -6.50 21.32
N SER A 440 -3.26 -5.99 21.76
CA SER A 440 -2.74 -6.20 23.12
C SER A 440 -3.66 -5.55 24.16
N ALA A 441 -4.14 -4.33 23.93
CA ALA A 441 -5.12 -3.67 24.81
C ALA A 441 -6.41 -4.51 24.95
N ALA A 442 -6.93 -5.03 23.83
CA ALA A 442 -8.08 -5.94 23.85
C ALA A 442 -7.77 -7.26 24.59
N ALA A 443 -6.56 -7.80 24.46
CA ALA A 443 -6.14 -9.00 25.19
C ALA A 443 -6.05 -8.75 26.70
N TYR A 444 -5.53 -7.60 27.15
CA TYR A 444 -5.52 -7.22 28.56
C TYR A 444 -6.93 -7.01 29.13
N ALA A 445 -7.82 -6.42 28.34
CA ALA A 445 -9.23 -6.30 28.69
C ALA A 445 -9.86 -7.70 28.88
N LEU A 446 -9.69 -8.61 27.91
CA LEU A 446 -10.17 -9.99 28.03
C LEU A 446 -9.58 -10.71 29.24
N TYR A 447 -8.28 -10.57 29.48
CA TYR A 447 -7.59 -11.18 30.61
C TYR A 447 -8.16 -10.73 31.97
N ARG A 448 -8.56 -9.46 32.10
CA ARG A 448 -9.19 -8.94 33.34
C ARG A 448 -10.52 -9.63 33.67
N HIS A 449 -11.24 -10.13 32.67
CA HIS A 449 -12.54 -10.79 32.84
C HIS A 449 -12.44 -12.32 32.86
N ILE A 450 -11.24 -12.89 32.76
CA ILE A 450 -11.01 -14.33 32.88
C ILE A 450 -10.54 -14.64 34.31
N ASP A 451 -11.39 -15.34 35.07
CA ASP A 451 -10.97 -15.93 36.33
C ASP A 451 -10.14 -17.19 36.06
N LEU A 452 -8.83 -17.13 36.34
CA LEU A 452 -7.88 -18.26 36.17
C LEU A 452 -8.31 -19.55 36.91
N ASN A 453 -9.13 -19.41 37.96
CA ASN A 453 -9.64 -20.53 38.75
C ASN A 453 -10.94 -21.15 38.16
N GLN A 454 -11.61 -20.48 37.22
CA GLN A 454 -12.91 -20.89 36.65
C GLN A 454 -12.99 -20.59 35.13
N ILE A 455 -12.03 -21.11 34.38
CA ILE A 455 -11.87 -20.90 32.92
C ILE A 455 -13.12 -21.29 32.10
N THR A 456 -13.97 -22.19 32.61
CA THR A 456 -15.15 -22.73 31.91
C THR A 456 -16.44 -21.92 32.11
N LYS A 457 -16.45 -20.85 32.92
CA LYS A 457 -17.66 -20.03 33.05
C LYS A 457 -17.90 -19.21 31.77
N PRO A 458 -19.14 -19.14 31.26
CA PRO A 458 -19.48 -18.23 30.17
C PRO A 458 -19.29 -16.79 30.66
N VAL A 459 -18.49 -16.02 29.93
CA VAL A 459 -18.28 -14.59 30.18
C VAL A 459 -19.43 -13.81 29.53
N ASP A 460 -20.06 -12.90 30.27
CA ASP A 460 -21.08 -12.01 29.71
C ASP A 460 -20.44 -11.08 28.67
N PRO A 461 -20.89 -11.10 27.40
CA PRO A 461 -20.28 -10.33 26.33
C PRO A 461 -20.38 -8.81 26.54
N ASP A 462 -21.41 -8.36 27.27
CA ASP A 462 -21.66 -6.94 27.55
C ASP A 462 -20.84 -6.40 28.73
N ALA A 463 -20.16 -7.27 29.49
CA ALA A 463 -19.33 -6.87 30.63
C ALA A 463 -17.87 -6.55 30.24
N VAL A 464 -17.46 -6.87 29.01
CA VAL A 464 -16.08 -6.69 28.53
C VAL A 464 -15.92 -5.28 27.96
N TYR A 465 -15.01 -4.51 28.52
CA TYR A 465 -14.69 -3.16 28.02
C TYR A 465 -13.18 -2.93 27.98
N VAL A 466 -12.72 -2.12 27.03
CA VAL A 466 -11.32 -1.70 26.91
C VAL A 466 -11.19 -0.27 27.46
N GLY A 467 -10.39 -0.11 28.50
CA GLY A 467 -10.11 1.19 29.13
C GLY A 467 -8.72 1.73 28.80
N MET A 468 -8.44 2.96 29.24
CA MET A 468 -7.15 3.60 28.99
C MET A 468 -5.99 2.87 29.70
N ASP A 469 -6.25 2.24 30.84
CA ASP A 469 -5.24 1.44 31.56
C ASP A 469 -4.81 0.19 30.80
N ASP A 470 -5.70 -0.39 29.98
CA ASP A 470 -5.36 -1.53 29.11
C ASP A 470 -4.40 -1.08 27.99
N PHE A 471 -4.60 0.11 27.43
CA PHE A 471 -3.68 0.72 26.47
C PHE A 471 -2.34 1.11 27.10
N ARG A 472 -2.32 1.57 28.36
CA ARG A 472 -1.06 1.87 29.07
C ARG A 472 -0.20 0.61 29.23
N ARG A 473 -0.80 -0.51 29.62
CA ARG A 473 -0.11 -1.80 29.71
C ARG A 473 0.35 -2.30 28.33
N ALA A 474 -0.50 -2.14 27.32
CA ALA A 474 -0.16 -2.52 25.95
C ALA A 474 1.01 -1.72 25.37
N LEU A 475 1.18 -0.44 25.75
CA LEU A 475 2.33 0.38 25.34
C LEU A 475 3.66 -0.12 25.92
N GLU A 476 3.65 -0.76 27.09
CA GLU A 476 4.86 -1.34 27.70
C GLU A 476 5.29 -2.64 26.99
N GLU A 477 4.31 -3.42 26.52
CA GLU A 477 4.52 -4.68 25.80
C GLU A 477 4.89 -4.46 24.32
N VAL A 478 4.10 -3.66 23.61
CA VAL A 478 4.27 -3.44 22.16
C VAL A 478 5.25 -2.30 21.96
N ARG A 479 6.53 -2.63 21.81
CA ARG A 479 7.61 -1.67 21.49
C ARG A 479 7.77 -1.49 19.98
N PRO A 480 8.14 -0.29 19.50
CA PRO A 480 8.40 -0.07 18.09
C PRO A 480 9.64 -0.84 17.65
N ALA A 481 9.54 -1.60 16.56
CA ALA A 481 10.66 -2.29 15.93
C ALA A 481 11.60 -1.31 15.21
N PHE A 482 11.08 -0.16 14.78
CA PHE A 482 11.85 0.87 14.12
C PHE A 482 12.44 1.88 15.13
N GLY A 483 13.76 1.89 15.27
CA GLY A 483 14.49 3.04 15.78
C GLY A 483 14.61 3.20 17.29
N VAL A 484 14.26 2.21 18.12
CA VAL A 484 14.44 2.37 19.57
C VAL A 484 14.97 1.08 20.21
N SER A 485 16.30 0.92 20.24
CA SER A 485 16.94 -0.01 21.18
C SER A 485 17.27 0.71 22.50
N MET A 486 16.25 1.25 23.19
CA MET A 486 16.45 1.81 24.54
C MET A 486 17.11 0.80 25.45
N ASP A 487 16.82 -0.50 25.30
CA ASP A 487 17.45 -1.55 26.11
C ASP A 487 18.97 -1.58 25.96
N GLU A 488 19.51 -1.35 24.77
CA GLU A 488 20.96 -1.32 24.54
C GLU A 488 21.59 -0.09 25.20
N LEU A 489 20.94 1.08 25.11
CA LEU A 489 21.41 2.31 25.73
C LEU A 489 21.26 2.30 27.26
N GLN A 490 20.19 1.68 27.77
CA GLN A 490 19.97 1.46 29.20
C GLN A 490 20.99 0.47 29.76
N ARG A 491 21.41 -0.54 28.99
CA ARG A 491 22.54 -1.42 29.35
C ARG A 491 23.86 -0.66 29.51
N CYS A 492 24.06 0.43 28.78
CA CYS A 492 25.22 1.31 28.98
C CYS A 492 25.15 2.10 30.32
N LEU A 493 23.99 2.13 30.99
CA LEU A 493 23.71 2.89 32.21
C LEU A 493 23.35 2.01 33.42
N VAL A 494 23.70 0.71 33.43
CA VAL A 494 23.32 -0.25 34.49
C VAL A 494 23.71 0.20 35.91
N GLY A 495 24.81 0.92 36.07
CA GLY A 495 25.26 1.48 37.36
C GLY A 495 24.66 2.85 37.71
N GLY A 496 23.64 3.29 36.99
CA GLY A 496 23.12 4.66 37.06
C GLY A 496 24.05 5.68 36.40
N PHE A 497 23.63 6.94 36.44
CA PHE A 497 24.44 8.08 35.98
C PHE A 497 24.71 8.99 37.19
N ILE A 498 25.94 8.90 37.71
CA ILE A 498 26.35 9.64 38.91
C ILE A 498 26.80 11.03 38.49
N ASP A 499 26.17 12.06 39.03
CA ASP A 499 26.67 13.42 38.91
C ASP A 499 27.83 13.63 39.88
N TYR A 500 29.02 13.90 39.33
CA TYR A 500 30.25 14.05 40.09
C TYR A 500 30.78 15.48 40.12
N GLY A 501 30.03 16.45 39.60
CA GLY A 501 30.29 17.86 39.81
C GLY A 501 30.12 18.76 38.58
N ALA A 502 30.44 20.04 38.77
CA ALA A 502 30.19 21.10 37.80
C ALA A 502 30.83 20.87 36.42
N ARG A 503 31.92 20.09 36.33
CA ARG A 503 32.55 19.76 35.06
C ARG A 503 31.67 18.86 34.20
N LEU A 504 31.08 17.81 34.78
CA LEU A 504 30.17 16.93 34.08
C LEU A 504 28.92 17.70 33.64
N GLU A 505 28.39 18.54 34.53
CA GLU A 505 27.23 19.36 34.24
C GLU A 505 27.48 20.31 33.06
N ARG A 506 28.66 20.95 32.99
CA ARG A 506 29.06 21.75 31.81
C ARG A 506 29.14 20.93 30.54
N LEU A 507 29.65 19.70 30.60
CA LEU A 507 29.71 18.79 29.43
C LEU A 507 28.29 18.40 28.97
N LEU A 508 27.39 18.09 29.90
CA LEU A 508 25.99 17.80 29.59
C LEU A 508 25.27 19.02 29.04
N GLN A 509 25.46 20.20 29.62
CA GLN A 509 24.91 21.46 29.11
C GLN A 509 25.40 21.73 27.68
N SER A 510 26.69 21.53 27.42
CA SER A 510 27.26 21.66 26.06
C SER A 510 26.64 20.65 25.08
N GLY A 511 26.48 19.39 25.49
CA GLY A 511 25.81 18.36 24.69
C GLY A 511 24.34 18.70 24.40
N ARG A 512 23.62 19.25 25.40
CA ARG A 512 22.23 19.71 25.24
C ARG A 512 22.13 20.87 24.26
N LEU A 513 23.07 21.82 24.28
CA LEU A 513 23.11 22.92 23.31
C LEU A 513 23.26 22.40 21.87
N PHE A 514 24.15 21.43 21.63
CA PHE A 514 24.31 20.82 20.30
C PHE A 514 23.07 20.04 19.85
N ARG A 515 22.43 19.32 20.77
CA ARG A 515 21.15 18.66 20.50
C ARG A 515 20.07 19.67 20.10
N ASP A 516 19.94 20.77 20.86
CA ASP A 516 18.91 21.78 20.64
C ASP A 516 19.15 22.53 19.33
N GLN A 517 20.42 22.73 18.95
CA GLN A 517 20.80 23.22 17.63
C GLN A 517 20.25 22.32 16.51
N VAL A 518 20.36 20.99 16.60
CA VAL A 518 19.75 20.08 15.61
C VAL A 518 18.22 20.18 15.62
N ARG A 519 17.61 20.38 16.79
CA ARG A 519 16.14 20.50 16.91
C ARG A 519 15.60 21.85 16.37
N GLN A 520 16.40 22.90 16.28
CA GLN A 520 15.92 24.23 15.87
C GLN A 520 16.50 24.73 14.54
N ALA A 521 17.71 24.30 14.16
CA ALA A 521 18.39 24.87 13.00
C ALA A 521 17.79 24.41 11.67
N GLU A 522 17.46 25.38 10.81
CA GLU A 522 17.02 25.13 9.44
C GLU A 522 18.20 24.93 8.47
N ARG A 523 19.35 25.57 8.74
CA ARG A 523 20.52 25.56 7.85
C ARG A 523 21.52 24.44 8.13
N SER A 524 21.52 23.88 9.34
CA SER A 524 22.45 22.83 9.76
C SER A 524 21.67 21.57 10.18
N PRO A 525 21.21 20.75 9.21
CA PRO A 525 20.45 19.55 9.50
C PRO A 525 21.30 18.39 10.05
N LEU A 526 22.62 18.54 10.04
CA LEU A 526 23.60 17.56 10.53
C LEU A 526 24.48 18.20 11.59
N MET A 527 24.55 17.58 12.77
CA MET A 527 25.52 17.90 13.82
C MET A 527 26.29 16.64 14.18
N THR A 528 27.61 16.76 14.31
CA THR A 528 28.50 15.64 14.65
C THR A 528 29.36 16.01 15.86
N LEU A 529 29.29 15.16 16.90
CA LEU A 529 29.91 15.38 18.20
C LEU A 529 30.84 14.22 18.52
N LEU A 530 32.09 14.51 18.88
CA LEU A 530 33.08 13.51 19.31
C LEU A 530 33.36 13.65 20.81
N ILE A 531 33.15 12.60 21.58
CA ILE A 531 33.46 12.53 23.01
C ILE A 531 34.78 11.80 23.18
N GLU A 532 35.81 12.56 23.55
CA GLU A 532 37.19 12.10 23.71
C GLU A 532 37.55 11.97 25.20
N GLY A 533 38.55 11.14 25.50
CA GLY A 533 39.16 11.08 26.83
C GLY A 533 39.67 9.70 27.20
N ALA A 534 40.32 9.58 28.36
CA ALA A 534 40.96 8.32 28.75
C ALA A 534 39.98 7.15 28.93
N PRO A 535 40.41 5.88 28.80
CA PRO A 535 39.58 4.72 29.07
C PRO A 535 38.95 4.77 30.48
N GLY A 536 37.67 4.44 30.59
CA GLY A 536 36.98 4.35 31.89
C GLY A 536 36.45 5.65 32.49
N THR A 537 36.51 6.78 31.78
CA THR A 537 35.95 8.08 32.22
C THR A 537 34.42 8.22 32.05
N GLY A 538 33.74 7.21 31.49
CA GLY A 538 32.27 7.23 31.31
C GLY A 538 31.76 7.84 30.00
N LYS A 539 32.59 7.90 28.95
CA LYS A 539 32.22 8.47 27.64
C LYS A 539 30.97 7.84 27.02
N THR A 540 30.92 6.50 26.97
CA THR A 540 29.76 5.75 26.45
C THR A 540 28.50 6.04 27.27
N ALA A 541 28.62 6.13 28.59
CA ALA A 541 27.51 6.51 29.46
C ALA A 541 27.03 7.96 29.21
N LEU A 542 27.96 8.90 28.98
CA LEU A 542 27.64 10.28 28.62
C LEU A 542 26.90 10.35 27.27
N ALA A 543 27.39 9.63 26.25
CA ALA A 543 26.74 9.55 24.94
C ALA A 543 25.33 8.94 25.04
N ALA A 544 25.19 7.83 25.77
CA ALA A 544 23.91 7.17 25.99
C ALA A 544 22.93 8.07 26.76
N LYS A 545 23.40 8.80 27.76
CA LYS A 545 22.59 9.76 28.52
C LYS A 545 22.08 10.91 27.63
N LEU A 546 22.95 11.49 26.80
CA LEU A 546 22.56 12.52 25.83
C LEU A 546 21.53 11.99 24.81
N ALA A 547 21.69 10.75 24.38
CA ALA A 547 20.76 10.09 23.47
C ALA A 547 19.38 9.89 24.11
N ILE A 548 19.31 9.33 25.31
CA ILE A 548 18.04 9.10 26.02
C ILE A 548 17.35 10.43 26.37
N GLU A 549 18.10 11.43 26.87
CA GLU A 549 17.54 12.76 27.17
C GLU A 549 17.10 13.54 25.92
N SER A 550 17.48 13.09 24.72
CA SER A 550 17.12 13.80 23.50
C SER A 550 15.64 13.69 23.16
N ASP A 551 14.98 12.60 23.58
CA ASP A 551 13.62 12.23 23.15
C ASP A 551 13.46 12.32 21.62
N PHE A 552 14.53 11.97 20.89
CA PHE A 552 14.47 11.91 19.44
C PHE A 552 13.70 10.65 19.02
N PRO A 553 12.87 10.73 17.96
CA PRO A 553 12.11 9.59 17.48
C PRO A 553 13.01 8.39 17.14
N PHE A 554 14.15 8.59 16.50
CA PHE A 554 15.06 7.50 16.15
C PHE A 554 16.35 7.60 16.95
N ILE A 555 16.69 6.55 17.70
CA ILE A 555 17.87 6.45 18.53
C ILE A 555 18.52 5.08 18.30
N ARG A 556 19.76 5.09 17.81
CA ARG A 556 20.49 3.84 17.55
C ARG A 556 21.91 3.87 18.05
N LEU A 557 22.29 2.82 18.77
CA LEU A 557 23.66 2.54 19.18
C LEU A 557 24.33 1.61 18.17
N ILE A 558 25.49 2.02 17.66
CA ILE A 558 26.40 1.22 16.85
C ILE A 558 27.61 0.93 17.74
N ALA A 559 27.70 -0.30 18.23
CA ALA A 559 28.76 -0.72 19.12
C ALA A 559 29.54 -1.91 18.51
N PRO A 560 30.86 -2.05 18.78
CA PRO A 560 31.67 -3.12 18.20
C PRO A 560 31.17 -4.53 18.48
N GLU A 561 30.47 -4.74 19.61
CA GLU A 561 29.92 -6.03 20.03
C GLU A 561 28.87 -6.57 19.05
N GLN A 562 28.20 -5.69 18.30
CA GLN A 562 27.19 -6.08 17.30
C GLN A 562 27.83 -6.65 16.01
N PHE A 563 29.12 -6.43 15.79
CA PHE A 563 29.82 -6.80 14.56
C PHE A 563 30.83 -7.94 14.74
N VAL A 564 30.77 -8.64 15.87
CA VAL A 564 31.64 -9.80 16.13
C VAL A 564 31.36 -10.88 15.06
N GLY A 565 32.40 -11.28 14.33
CA GLY A 565 32.32 -12.27 13.25
C GLY A 565 31.94 -11.73 11.87
N PHE A 566 31.70 -10.41 11.72
CA PHE A 566 31.41 -9.81 10.43
C PHE A 566 32.69 -9.56 9.62
N SER A 567 32.62 -9.77 8.31
CA SER A 567 33.64 -9.29 7.38
C SER A 567 33.58 -7.76 7.23
N GLU A 568 34.65 -7.12 6.78
CA GLU A 568 34.69 -5.66 6.58
C GLU A 568 33.55 -5.14 5.69
N PRO A 569 33.22 -5.77 4.54
CA PRO A 569 32.11 -5.32 3.70
C PRO A 569 30.75 -5.48 4.38
N ALA A 570 30.56 -6.56 5.15
CA ALA A 570 29.33 -6.79 5.89
C ALA A 570 29.14 -5.74 7.00
N LYS A 571 30.21 -5.35 7.69
CA LYS A 571 30.22 -4.25 8.65
C LYS A 571 29.81 -2.94 8.01
N VAL A 572 30.44 -2.58 6.89
CA VAL A 572 30.11 -1.34 6.17
C VAL A 572 28.66 -1.31 5.72
N ALA A 573 28.14 -2.42 5.18
CA ALA A 573 26.74 -2.53 4.79
C ALA A 573 25.78 -2.34 5.98
N ALA A 574 26.12 -2.90 7.15
CA ALA A 574 25.29 -2.77 8.35
C ALA A 574 25.32 -1.34 8.93
N ILE A 575 26.48 -0.67 8.95
CA ILE A 575 26.60 0.73 9.36
C ILE A 575 25.83 1.62 8.37
N ALA A 576 26.04 1.45 7.07
CA ALA A 576 25.35 2.22 6.03
C ALA A 576 23.82 2.09 6.13
N ARG A 577 23.31 0.87 6.32
CA ARG A 577 21.88 0.61 6.55
C ARG A 577 21.35 1.36 7.75
N THR A 578 22.11 1.44 8.84
CA THR A 578 21.70 2.17 10.04
C THR A 578 21.57 3.68 9.79
N PHE A 579 22.48 4.26 9.00
CA PHE A 579 22.38 5.65 8.57
C PHE A 579 21.20 5.88 7.63
N GLU A 580 20.94 4.95 6.71
CA GLU A 580 19.77 5.00 5.82
C GLU A 580 18.44 4.96 6.58
N ASP A 581 18.34 4.09 7.59
CA ASP A 581 17.17 4.02 8.47
C ASP A 581 17.01 5.33 9.27
N ALA A 582 18.12 5.94 9.72
CA ALA A 582 18.10 7.25 10.39
C ALA A 582 17.61 8.39 9.48
N TYR A 583 17.83 8.34 8.16
CA TYR A 583 17.33 9.33 7.20
C TYR A 583 15.80 9.23 6.99
N ARG A 584 15.17 8.11 7.39
CA ARG A 584 13.71 7.94 7.31
C ARG A 584 12.97 8.55 8.50
N SER A 585 13.68 8.96 9.55
CA SER A 585 13.11 9.66 10.71
C SER A 585 13.29 11.18 10.58
N SER A 586 12.33 11.96 11.09
CA SER A 586 12.40 13.44 11.06
C SER A 586 13.56 13.97 11.90
N LEU A 587 13.75 13.38 13.08
CA LEU A 587 14.86 13.61 13.99
C LEU A 587 15.48 12.26 14.34
N SER A 588 16.79 12.14 14.18
CA SER A 588 17.52 10.93 14.50
C SER A 588 18.81 11.24 15.26
N ILE A 589 19.16 10.35 16.19
CA ILE A 589 20.47 10.33 16.85
C ILE A 589 21.13 8.97 16.66
N ILE A 590 22.39 8.99 16.20
CA ILE A 590 23.22 7.80 16.07
C ILE A 590 24.37 7.93 17.07
N VAL A 591 24.53 6.94 17.93
CA VAL A 591 25.66 6.82 18.85
C VAL A 591 26.67 5.82 18.28
N LEU A 592 27.85 6.29 17.89
CA LEU A 592 28.99 5.47 17.47
C LEU A 592 29.88 5.22 18.68
N ASP A 593 29.79 4.04 19.30
CA ASP A 593 30.62 3.73 20.45
C ASP A 593 31.98 3.16 20.03
N ASN A 594 33.04 3.68 20.65
CA ASN A 594 34.39 3.13 20.59
C ASN A 594 34.92 2.99 19.15
N ILE A 595 35.02 4.12 18.43
CA ILE A 595 35.38 4.16 17.00
C ILE A 595 36.68 3.39 16.72
N GLU A 596 37.68 3.48 17.60
CA GLU A 596 38.95 2.76 17.43
C GLU A 596 38.75 1.24 17.30
N ARG A 597 37.77 0.66 17.99
CA ARG A 597 37.42 -0.76 17.90
C ARG A 597 36.55 -1.06 16.68
N LEU A 598 35.65 -0.17 16.29
CA LEU A 598 34.86 -0.32 15.06
C LEU A 598 35.76 -0.39 13.82
N VAL A 599 36.82 0.41 13.82
CA VAL A 599 37.85 0.47 12.78
C VAL A 599 38.89 -0.67 12.91
N GLU A 600 38.79 -1.51 13.94
CA GLU A 600 39.72 -2.60 14.24
C GLU A 600 41.18 -2.14 14.36
N TYR A 601 41.38 -0.97 14.97
CA TYR A 601 42.73 -0.44 15.16
C TYR A 601 43.54 -1.32 16.12
N ALA A 602 44.70 -1.78 15.66
CA ALA A 602 45.69 -2.46 16.46
C ALA A 602 47.00 -1.64 16.52
N PRO A 603 47.53 -1.35 17.72
CA PRO A 603 48.73 -0.52 17.85
C PRO A 603 50.02 -1.23 17.39
N ILE A 604 50.05 -2.57 17.39
CA ILE A 604 51.22 -3.35 16.97
C ILE A 604 51.22 -3.46 15.45
N GLY A 605 51.97 -2.56 14.81
CA GLY A 605 52.03 -2.39 13.34
C GLY A 605 50.67 -1.89 12.85
N PRO A 606 50.46 -0.57 12.69
CA PRO A 606 49.15 0.09 12.65
C PRO A 606 48.22 -0.54 11.61
N ARG A 607 47.48 -1.56 12.02
CA ARG A 607 46.50 -2.28 11.23
C ARG A 607 45.15 -1.71 11.59
N PHE A 608 44.38 -1.39 10.57
CA PHE A 608 43.03 -0.89 10.69
C PHE A 608 42.26 -1.25 9.42
N SER A 609 40.94 -1.31 9.53
CA SER A 609 40.07 -1.54 8.38
C SER A 609 39.87 -0.22 7.61
N ASN A 610 40.67 -0.01 6.56
CA ASN A 610 40.56 1.19 5.72
C ASN A 610 39.15 1.33 5.11
N LEU A 611 38.51 0.21 4.75
CA LEU A 611 37.17 0.22 4.19
C LEU A 611 36.15 0.83 5.16
N VAL A 612 36.24 0.49 6.45
CA VAL A 612 35.37 1.05 7.50
C VAL A 612 35.69 2.53 7.75
N VAL A 613 36.97 2.92 7.79
CA VAL A 613 37.39 4.32 7.97
C VAL A 613 36.83 5.21 6.87
N GLN A 614 37.05 4.85 5.60
CA GLN A 614 36.57 5.64 4.46
C GLN A 614 35.05 5.73 4.46
N SER A 615 34.36 4.63 4.80
CA SER A 615 32.90 4.62 4.89
C SER A 615 32.39 5.55 6.00
N LEU A 616 33.02 5.55 7.18
CA LEU A 616 32.67 6.45 8.27
C LEU A 616 32.93 7.92 7.93
N LEU A 617 34.05 8.24 7.27
CA LEU A 617 34.36 9.60 6.81
C LEU A 617 33.27 10.15 5.88
N VAL A 618 32.72 9.31 5.00
CA VAL A 618 31.63 9.69 4.10
C VAL A 618 30.31 9.79 4.86
N LEU A 619 29.96 8.80 5.68
CA LEU A 619 28.66 8.76 6.37
C LEU A 619 28.50 9.87 7.41
N VAL A 620 29.56 10.19 8.16
CA VAL A 620 29.55 11.27 9.17
C VAL A 620 29.42 12.65 8.52
N LYS A 621 29.90 12.84 7.28
CA LYS A 621 29.79 14.11 6.54
C LYS A 621 28.55 14.20 5.66
N ARG A 622 27.82 13.11 5.46
CA ARG A 622 26.67 13.05 4.55
C ARG A 622 25.48 13.82 5.11
N VAL A 623 25.07 14.86 4.39
CA VAL A 623 23.90 15.66 4.77
C VAL A 623 22.62 14.83 4.56
N PRO A 624 21.71 14.78 5.56
CA PRO A 624 20.44 14.07 5.42
C PRO A 624 19.53 14.76 4.38
N PRO A 625 18.56 14.03 3.80
CA PRO A 625 17.60 14.60 2.85
C PRO A 625 16.73 15.71 3.46
N ALA A 626 16.05 16.49 2.61
CA ALA A 626 15.28 17.66 3.03
C ALA A 626 14.26 17.33 4.15
N ASN A 627 14.09 18.26 5.09
CA ASN A 627 13.25 18.14 6.28
C ASN A 627 13.61 17.01 7.26
N ARG A 628 14.79 16.39 7.13
CA ARG A 628 15.31 15.39 8.07
C ARG A 628 16.55 15.93 8.76
N ARG A 629 16.74 15.56 10.03
CA ARG A 629 17.86 16.05 10.82
C ARG A 629 18.51 14.93 11.61
N LEU A 630 19.84 14.94 11.64
CA LEU A 630 20.68 13.89 12.19
C LEU A 630 21.68 14.46 13.19
N PHE A 631 21.74 13.85 14.36
CA PHE A 631 22.75 14.09 15.37
C PHE A 631 23.63 12.84 15.53
N VAL A 632 24.92 12.94 15.20
CA VAL A 632 25.85 11.82 15.39
C VAL A 632 26.71 12.10 16.61
N VAL A 633 26.68 11.22 17.60
CA VAL A 633 27.55 11.28 18.78
C VAL A 633 28.49 10.11 18.72
N ALA A 634 29.79 10.36 18.76
CA ALA A 634 30.78 9.30 18.74
C ALA A 634 31.65 9.32 19.99
N THR A 635 32.17 8.15 20.40
CA THR A 635 33.09 8.04 21.54
C THR A 635 34.42 7.47 21.09
N THR A 636 35.51 7.99 21.66
CA THR A 636 36.84 7.44 21.48
C THR A 636 37.69 7.56 22.75
N SER A 637 38.51 6.55 23.00
CA SER A 637 39.52 6.58 24.06
C SER A 637 40.91 7.00 23.57
N ASN A 638 41.12 7.09 22.27
CA ASN A 638 42.41 7.41 21.67
C ASN A 638 42.28 8.47 20.57
N SER A 639 42.30 9.73 20.98
CA SER A 639 42.17 10.88 20.06
C SER A 639 43.32 10.99 19.06
N GLU A 640 44.53 10.59 19.46
CA GLU A 640 45.73 10.67 18.60
C GLU A 640 45.59 9.79 17.36
N VAL A 641 45.00 8.60 17.51
CA VAL A 641 44.75 7.70 16.38
C VAL A 641 43.70 8.28 15.43
N LEU A 642 42.65 8.92 15.94
CA LEU A 642 41.64 9.56 15.09
C LEU A 642 42.20 10.77 14.33
N ASP A 643 43.20 11.46 14.88
CA ASP A 643 43.92 12.52 14.17
C ASP A 643 44.73 11.94 13.00
N VAL A 644 45.47 10.85 13.23
CA VAL A 644 46.25 10.17 12.17
C VAL A 644 45.34 9.61 11.05
N LEU A 645 44.15 9.13 11.40
CA LEU A 645 43.17 8.61 10.44
C LEU A 645 42.29 9.71 9.80
N GLU A 646 42.53 10.99 10.11
CA GLU A 646 41.73 12.16 9.70
C GLU A 646 40.25 12.11 10.11
N LEU A 647 39.84 11.13 10.91
CA LEU A 647 38.47 10.95 11.39
C LEU A 647 38.04 12.07 12.33
N ARG A 648 38.96 12.63 13.13
CA ARG A 648 38.66 13.73 14.05
C ARG A 648 38.12 14.96 13.30
N SER A 649 38.71 15.26 12.14
CA SER A 649 38.31 16.40 11.29
C SER A 649 36.89 16.28 10.71
N ALA A 650 36.30 15.08 10.72
CA ALA A 650 34.93 14.86 10.26
C ALA A 650 33.88 15.29 11.29
N PHE A 651 34.26 15.44 12.56
CA PHE A 651 33.37 15.88 13.62
C PHE A 651 33.40 17.40 13.77
N GLN A 652 32.23 18.03 13.90
CA GLN A 652 32.09 19.48 14.00
C GLN A 652 32.45 20.00 15.39
N ALA A 653 32.20 19.21 16.44
CA ALA A 653 32.49 19.55 17.82
C ALA A 653 33.11 18.37 18.57
N SER A 654 33.93 18.67 19.58
CA SER A 654 34.48 17.66 20.48
C SER A 654 34.27 18.03 21.96
N LEU A 655 34.03 17.01 22.79
CA LEU A 655 33.91 17.12 24.25
C LEU A 655 34.98 16.26 24.89
N GLN A 656 35.76 16.85 25.80
CA GLN A 656 36.88 16.15 26.44
C GLN A 656 36.55 15.76 27.88
N THR A 657 36.44 14.45 28.11
CA THR A 657 36.41 13.84 29.45
C THR A 657 37.84 13.64 29.95
N SER A 658 38.07 13.79 31.25
CA SER A 658 39.36 13.47 31.87
C SER A 658 39.20 12.58 33.09
N TRP A 659 40.33 12.21 33.68
CA TRP A 659 40.40 11.65 35.03
C TRP A 659 39.69 12.54 36.05
N LEU A 660 39.15 11.91 37.09
CA LEU A 660 38.46 12.58 38.18
C LEU A 660 39.44 13.41 39.01
N LEU A 661 39.03 14.61 39.38
CA LEU A 661 39.71 15.41 40.39
C LEU A 661 39.43 14.84 41.80
N PRO A 662 40.28 15.11 42.81
CA PRO A 662 40.06 14.66 44.19
C PRO A 662 38.66 14.96 44.74
N GLU A 663 38.13 16.15 44.46
CA GLU A 663 36.78 16.56 44.88
C GLU A 663 35.67 15.80 44.15
N GLU A 664 35.91 15.46 42.87
CA GLU A 664 34.98 14.68 42.05
C GLU A 664 34.96 13.20 42.49
N VAL A 665 36.12 12.65 42.91
CA VAL A 665 36.20 11.30 43.50
C VAL A 665 35.33 11.20 44.74
N ALA A 666 35.35 12.21 45.62
CA ALA A 666 34.48 12.25 46.79
C ALA A 666 33.00 12.21 46.40
N SER A 667 32.63 12.95 45.35
CA SER A 667 31.26 13.00 44.83
C SER A 667 30.83 11.67 44.20
N VAL A 668 31.71 11.03 43.42
CA VAL A 668 31.45 9.68 42.87
C VAL A 668 31.25 8.66 43.98
N VAL A 669 32.13 8.61 44.98
CA VAL A 669 32.02 7.65 46.10
C VAL A 669 30.72 7.87 46.87
N ARG A 670 30.33 9.12 47.14
CA ARG A 670 29.06 9.44 47.82
C ARG A 670 27.84 9.12 46.95
N GLY A 671 27.88 9.41 45.66
CA GLY A 671 26.79 9.18 44.71
C GLY A 671 26.64 7.74 44.23
N SER A 672 27.65 6.90 44.44
CA SER A 672 27.66 5.48 44.03
C SER A 672 26.73 4.58 44.85
N GLY A 673 26.25 5.05 46.01
CA GLY A 673 25.35 4.28 46.87
C GLY A 673 26.01 3.13 47.65
N PHE A 674 27.33 2.95 47.55
CA PHE A 674 28.05 1.96 48.35
C PHE A 674 28.06 2.34 49.84
N ALA A 675 27.70 1.38 50.70
CA ALA A 675 27.72 1.53 52.15
C ALA A 675 29.12 1.33 52.71
N PHE A 676 29.49 2.13 53.72
CA PHE A 676 30.75 2.04 54.46
C PHE A 676 30.43 1.92 55.95
N ALA A 677 31.28 1.26 56.73
CA ALA A 677 31.02 1.02 58.16
C ALA A 677 31.00 2.33 58.98
N SER A 678 31.74 3.36 58.54
CA SER A 678 31.68 4.70 59.14
C SER A 678 31.97 5.82 58.12
N GLU A 679 31.51 7.05 58.40
CA GLU A 679 31.90 8.23 57.60
C GLU A 679 33.42 8.48 57.62
N LYS A 680 34.10 8.09 58.72
CA LYS A 680 35.56 8.18 58.83
C LYS A 680 36.25 7.24 57.85
N GLU A 681 35.78 6.02 57.71
CA GLU A 681 36.29 5.06 56.71
C GLU A 681 36.02 5.53 55.28
N ARG A 682 34.83 6.08 55.02
CA ARG A 682 34.51 6.66 53.72
C ARG A 682 35.46 7.80 53.34
N ASN A 683 35.74 8.71 54.27
CA ASN A 683 36.67 9.81 54.03
C ASN A 683 38.11 9.32 53.80
N LYS A 684 38.57 8.30 54.55
CA LYS A 684 39.88 7.67 54.30
C LYS A 684 39.94 6.95 52.95
N ALA A 685 38.86 6.29 52.53
CA ALA A 685 38.76 5.67 51.21
C ALA A 685 38.83 6.72 50.09
N ILE A 686 38.12 7.86 50.26
CA ILE A 686 38.18 8.99 49.33
C ILE A 686 39.61 9.54 49.24
N GLU A 687 40.30 9.72 50.35
CA GLU A 687 41.69 10.20 50.38
C GLU A 687 42.64 9.25 49.62
N ALA A 688 42.51 7.94 49.86
CA ALA A 688 43.30 6.93 49.17
C ALA A 688 43.06 6.89 47.65
N LEU A 689 41.79 7.04 47.23
CA LEU A 689 41.40 7.08 45.82
C LEU A 689 41.79 8.39 45.13
N SER A 690 41.75 9.51 45.85
CA SER A 690 42.07 10.86 45.35
C SER A 690 43.54 11.02 44.94
N GLY A 691 44.44 10.23 45.53
CA GLY A 691 45.86 10.23 45.18
C GLY A 691 46.20 9.53 43.85
N LYS A 692 45.22 8.92 43.17
CA LYS A 692 45.43 8.11 41.96
C LYS A 692 44.69 8.70 40.76
N ARG A 693 45.24 8.50 39.54
CA ARG A 693 44.58 8.87 38.28
C ARG A 693 43.50 7.84 37.93
N LEU A 694 42.29 8.06 38.44
CA LEU A 694 41.16 7.14 38.27
C LEU A 694 40.03 7.77 37.45
N GLY A 695 39.35 6.93 36.67
CA GLY A 695 38.12 7.27 35.97
C GLY A 695 36.92 6.62 36.66
N VAL A 696 35.71 7.14 36.42
CA VAL A 696 34.48 6.70 37.08
C VAL A 696 34.31 5.18 37.08
N LYS A 697 34.53 4.52 35.94
CA LYS A 697 34.37 3.05 35.83
C LYS A 697 35.37 2.29 36.69
N LYS A 698 36.63 2.74 36.74
CA LYS A 698 37.68 2.10 37.55
C LYS A 698 37.42 2.33 39.03
N THR A 699 36.96 3.52 39.42
CA THR A 699 36.57 3.81 40.81
C THR A 699 35.43 2.91 41.28
N LEU A 700 34.36 2.75 40.49
CA LEU A 700 33.25 1.86 40.82
C LEU A 700 33.68 0.39 40.91
N MET A 701 34.52 -0.07 39.98
CA MET A 701 35.09 -1.42 40.01
C MET A 701 35.92 -1.68 41.28
N LEU A 702 36.76 -0.73 41.68
CA LEU A 702 37.57 -0.86 42.91
C LEU A 702 36.68 -0.91 44.17
N LEU A 703 35.61 -0.12 44.22
CA LEU A 703 34.64 -0.15 45.30
C LEU A 703 33.90 -1.50 45.36
N GLU A 704 33.52 -2.05 44.20
CA GLU A 704 32.84 -3.34 44.10
C GLU A 704 33.76 -4.51 44.49
N MET A 705 35.01 -4.52 44.04
CA MET A 705 36.02 -5.51 44.45
C MET A 705 36.32 -5.44 45.96
N ALA A 706 36.25 -4.25 46.56
CA ALA A 706 36.40 -4.06 47.99
C ALA A 706 35.17 -4.52 48.80
N ARG A 707 34.01 -4.70 48.14
CA ARG A 707 32.77 -5.25 48.72
C ARG A 707 32.76 -6.79 48.73
N GLU A 708 33.16 -7.46 47.65
CA GLU A 708 32.98 -8.93 47.47
C GLU A 708 33.79 -9.78 48.45
N THR A 709 33.27 -10.26 49.58
CA THR A 709 33.94 -11.18 50.54
C THR A 709 34.69 -12.33 49.85
N THR A 710 35.99 -12.52 50.14
CA THR A 710 36.68 -13.76 49.76
C THR A 710 35.98 -14.92 50.46
N LEU A 711 35.50 -15.89 49.68
CA LEU A 711 34.92 -17.18 50.11
C LEU A 711 35.96 -18.08 50.82
N THR A 712 36.65 -17.56 51.82
CA THR A 712 37.58 -18.30 52.67
C THR A 712 37.28 -17.97 54.13
N GLY A 713 36.20 -18.58 54.63
CA GLY A 713 36.07 -19.07 55.99
C GLY A 713 35.81 -18.04 57.11
N LYS A 714 34.53 -17.72 57.35
CA LYS A 714 33.79 -17.94 58.60
C LYS A 714 32.51 -17.10 58.59
N ASP A 715 31.38 -17.80 58.72
CA ASP A 715 30.05 -17.23 58.94
C ASP A 715 30.08 -16.22 60.09
N THR A 716 29.92 -14.94 59.76
CA THR A 716 29.49 -13.90 60.68
C THR A 716 28.48 -13.02 59.95
N GLY A 717 27.20 -13.25 60.25
CA GLY A 717 26.07 -12.32 60.11
C GLY A 717 25.76 -11.75 58.71
N GLU A 718 24.62 -12.14 58.17
CA GLU A 718 23.98 -11.65 56.91
C GLU A 718 23.76 -10.11 56.83
N SER A 719 24.15 -9.34 57.84
CA SER A 719 24.01 -7.87 57.88
C SER A 719 25.29 -7.11 57.47
N GLU A 720 26.46 -7.77 57.45
CA GLU A 720 27.75 -7.12 57.13
C GLU A 720 28.21 -7.32 55.67
N GLU A 721 27.52 -8.14 54.88
CA GLU A 721 27.97 -8.57 53.54
C GLU A 721 27.94 -7.46 52.46
N ASN A 722 27.38 -6.29 52.75
CA ASN A 722 27.22 -5.20 51.78
C ASN A 722 28.11 -3.97 52.02
N LEU A 723 29.04 -4.03 52.99
CA LEU A 723 29.89 -2.90 53.37
C LEU A 723 31.24 -2.94 52.63
N VAL A 724 31.67 -1.79 52.10
CA VAL A 724 33.02 -1.62 51.55
C VAL A 724 34.02 -1.51 52.71
N ARG A 725 34.93 -2.48 52.83
CA ARG A 725 35.97 -2.51 53.88
C ARG A 725 37.22 -1.73 53.44
N LEU A 726 37.66 -0.77 54.26
CA LEU A 726 38.81 0.10 53.95
C LEU A 726 40.11 -0.67 53.74
N ASP A 727 40.43 -1.62 54.62
CA ASP A 727 41.69 -2.39 54.56
C ASP A 727 41.81 -3.16 53.25
N ARG A 728 40.68 -3.68 52.77
CA ARG A 728 40.62 -4.38 51.49
C ARG A 728 40.69 -3.44 50.30
N LEU A 729 40.02 -2.29 50.37
CA LEU A 729 40.15 -1.27 49.33
C LEU A 729 41.62 -0.85 49.16
N LEU A 730 42.36 -0.67 50.26
CA LEU A 730 43.79 -0.37 50.23
C LEU A 730 44.62 -1.51 49.63
N GLN A 731 44.30 -2.76 49.96
CA GLN A 731 44.95 -3.94 49.38
C GLN A 731 44.69 -4.05 47.87
N VAL A 732 43.43 -3.96 47.44
CA VAL A 732 43.04 -3.98 46.01
C VAL A 732 43.66 -2.79 45.26
N LEU A 733 43.74 -1.63 45.88
CA LEU A 733 44.45 -0.48 45.33
C LEU A 733 45.94 -0.78 45.10
N ALA A 734 46.62 -1.41 46.05
CA ALA A 734 48.01 -1.86 45.88
C ALA A 734 48.18 -2.90 44.77
N ASP A 735 47.21 -3.80 44.59
CA ASP A 735 47.29 -4.87 43.59
C ASP A 735 46.93 -4.41 42.15
N VAL A 736 46.07 -3.39 42.01
CA VAL A 736 45.45 -2.98 40.73
C VAL A 736 45.95 -1.62 40.19
N THR A 737 46.64 -0.82 41.01
CA THR A 737 47.16 0.52 40.64
C THR A 737 48.65 0.68 40.84
#